data_AF-A0A0V8QAG7-F1
#
_entry.id   AF-A0A0V8QAG7-F1
#
_cell.length_a   1.000
_cell.length_b   1.000
_cell.length_c   1.000
_cell.angle_alpha   90.00
_cell.angle_beta   90.00
_cell.angle_gamma   90.00
#
_symmetry.space_group_name_H-M   'P 1'
#
loop_
_entity.id
_entity.type
_entity.pdbx_description
1 polymer ?
#
loop_
_entity_poly.entity_id
_entity_poly.type
_entity_poly.pdbx_seq_one_letter_code
_entity_poly.pdbx_strand_id
1 'polypeptide(L)'
;MKNIVIIGAGYSGILTAKKLEKRLRKQKKLDEVAITIIDRNPFHTMLTELHEVAANRVEEDSIRISLKKVFAGRKVNVVLDTVNSIDFESKRVVGGEAEYGYDYLVVAAGSKPTYFGTPGVEEYSYKLWSYEDAVILKDRIHDLFRRAACEPNQEEKKKLLTFYVVGAGFTGVEMIGELAEYVPILCEQYEIAPKDVTMVDVDMLPRSVPILPEKLSNKVEHRLHKMGVETRFGVGVVGVGEDYIELKKGEEVTRHTAGTVIWTAGIESADIAASTGNELETAARGRIKTDKYLRSTKREDVYVVGDNVLYVPEGEEKPVPQMVENAEQSAEVAAHNIIASVTGQGQLEEYKPAFHGVMVCVGGRYGVARVGLPNHMLNLPSFFAMFAKHFINVVYFIQVLGWNKIFSYVKHEFFTIRHCRSFLGGHFSNRTPSFLLVPLRVWLGAVWVFEGVMKIVEGWFDAPKLTGFFGGASGWYDSILNGIQAATGAVADAAASASGTAEAVVDAAASVSGAADAVAASIGTKIFDFNIFSWVEFIFVSGKDLASSTLSDLAFKLDIPLMNWFVDNVVLSSDGMQMFMQIMIVVMEILIGLALIGGLFTTPASAASLVLQFMFVCTTGLYLNTFWMIFAGIAVLIGGGRTLGLDYYFLPWLKKQWKKVGFVKRWYLYND
;
A
#
# COMPACT_ATOMS: atom_id res chain seq x y z
N MET A 1 11.62 -45.99 -1.03
CA MET A 1 11.38 -44.54 -0.96
C MET A 1 11.48 -44.14 0.49
N LYS A 2 12.29 -43.13 0.84
CA LYS A 2 12.48 -42.64 2.21
C LYS A 2 11.42 -41.59 2.55
N ASN A 3 10.82 -41.68 3.72
CA ASN A 3 9.74 -40.78 4.16
C ASN A 3 10.29 -39.69 5.07
N ILE A 4 10.14 -38.44 4.66
CA ILE A 4 10.43 -37.27 5.49
C ILE A 4 9.10 -36.66 5.91
N VAL A 5 8.83 -36.63 7.21
CA VAL A 5 7.62 -36.00 7.78
C VAL A 5 8.02 -34.72 8.50
N ILE A 6 7.30 -33.64 8.22
CA ILE A 6 7.52 -32.30 8.79
C ILE A 6 6.26 -31.91 9.54
N ILE A 7 6.38 -31.66 10.83
CA ILE A 7 5.27 -31.22 11.69
C ILE A 7 5.28 -29.69 11.75
N GLY A 8 4.23 -29.06 11.24
CA GLY A 8 4.04 -27.62 11.22
C GLY A 8 4.50 -26.98 9.91
N ALA A 9 3.64 -26.12 9.35
CA ALA A 9 3.89 -25.31 8.16
C ALA A 9 4.08 -23.82 8.51
N GLY A 10 4.75 -23.56 9.64
CA GLY A 10 5.25 -22.24 10.01
C GLY A 10 6.46 -21.81 9.15
N TYR A 11 7.18 -20.77 9.63
CA TYR A 11 8.33 -20.21 8.92
C TYR A 11 9.40 -21.27 8.58
N SER A 12 9.82 -22.06 9.58
CA SER A 12 10.84 -23.10 9.40
C SER A 12 10.32 -24.28 8.59
N GLY A 13 9.12 -24.78 8.87
CA GLY A 13 8.57 -25.98 8.22
C GLY A 13 8.42 -25.82 6.71
N ILE A 14 7.84 -24.70 6.25
CA ILE A 14 7.73 -24.41 4.81
C ILE A 14 9.10 -24.34 4.16
N LEU A 15 10.03 -23.61 4.77
CA LEU A 15 11.35 -23.42 4.19
C LEU A 15 12.11 -24.74 4.12
N THR A 16 12.06 -25.57 5.17
CA THR A 16 12.65 -26.91 5.18
C THR A 16 12.09 -27.75 4.03
N ALA A 17 10.77 -27.86 3.91
CA ALA A 17 10.12 -28.63 2.85
C ALA A 17 10.51 -28.16 1.44
N LYS A 18 10.51 -26.83 1.20
CA LYS A 18 10.87 -26.25 -0.11
C LYS A 18 12.34 -26.45 -0.46
N LYS A 19 13.23 -26.34 0.54
CA LYS A 19 14.67 -26.50 0.37
C LYS A 19 15.02 -27.97 0.12
N LEU A 20 14.40 -28.89 0.86
CA LEU A 20 14.49 -30.33 0.63
C LEU A 20 14.12 -30.67 -0.81
N GLU A 21 12.91 -30.28 -1.24
CA GLU A 21 12.40 -30.58 -2.58
C GLU A 21 13.30 -29.98 -3.67
N LYS A 22 13.71 -28.71 -3.54
CA LYS A 22 14.57 -28.03 -4.52
C LYS A 22 15.92 -28.71 -4.67
N ARG A 23 16.56 -29.06 -3.55
CA ARG A 23 17.90 -29.67 -3.54
C ARG A 23 17.86 -31.12 -4.03
N LEU A 24 16.89 -31.93 -3.60
CA LEU A 24 16.68 -33.31 -4.08
C LEU A 24 16.38 -33.34 -5.59
N ARG A 25 15.57 -32.40 -6.09
CA ARG A 25 15.32 -32.23 -7.53
C ARG A 25 16.61 -31.93 -8.29
N LYS A 26 17.44 -31.01 -7.78
CA LYS A 26 18.74 -30.66 -8.39
C LYS A 26 19.70 -31.86 -8.41
N GLN A 27 19.66 -32.71 -7.39
CA GLN A 27 20.45 -33.93 -7.30
C GLN A 27 19.85 -35.13 -8.05
N LYS A 28 18.68 -34.97 -8.69
CA LYS A 28 17.93 -36.06 -9.37
C LYS A 28 17.54 -37.24 -8.46
N LYS A 29 17.36 -37.00 -7.16
CA LYS A 29 16.96 -38.00 -6.15
C LYS A 29 15.55 -37.82 -5.61
N LEU A 30 14.77 -36.93 -6.22
CA LEU A 30 13.43 -36.60 -5.74
C LEU A 30 12.47 -37.80 -5.78
N ASP A 31 12.66 -38.74 -6.70
CA ASP A 31 11.82 -39.94 -6.81
C ASP A 31 12.16 -41.03 -5.78
N GLU A 32 13.25 -40.85 -5.02
CA GLU A 32 13.65 -41.76 -3.94
C GLU A 32 13.07 -41.34 -2.58
N VAL A 33 12.45 -40.16 -2.49
CA VAL A 33 12.03 -39.52 -1.24
C VAL A 33 10.60 -39.02 -1.32
N ALA A 34 9.79 -39.32 -0.30
CA ALA A 34 8.49 -38.72 -0.10
C ALA A 34 8.58 -37.64 0.99
N ILE A 35 8.20 -36.40 0.67
CA ILE A 35 8.16 -35.29 1.63
C ILE A 35 6.71 -35.03 1.99
N THR A 36 6.36 -35.17 3.27
CA THR A 36 5.03 -34.85 3.81
C THR A 36 5.15 -33.73 4.83
N ILE A 37 4.33 -32.69 4.68
CA ILE A 37 4.19 -31.61 5.67
C ILE A 37 2.77 -31.62 6.22
N ILE A 38 2.65 -31.62 7.54
CA ILE A 38 1.37 -31.72 8.26
C ILE A 38 1.15 -30.41 9.00
N ASP A 39 0.02 -29.76 8.78
CA ASP A 39 -0.38 -28.58 9.53
C ASP A 39 -1.88 -28.60 9.80
N ARG A 40 -2.29 -28.01 10.94
CA ARG A 40 -3.70 -27.87 11.34
C ARG A 40 -4.47 -26.88 10.47
N ASN A 41 -3.77 -25.98 9.76
CA ASN A 41 -4.34 -24.96 8.91
C ASN A 41 -3.96 -25.17 7.43
N PRO A 42 -4.85 -24.85 6.48
CA PRO A 42 -4.56 -24.96 5.04
C PRO A 42 -3.67 -23.82 4.51
N PHE A 43 -3.17 -22.95 5.40
CA PHE A 43 -2.38 -21.78 5.11
C PHE A 43 -1.29 -21.60 6.18
N HIS A 44 -0.19 -20.97 5.77
CA HIS A 44 0.82 -20.42 6.66
C HIS A 44 0.41 -19.03 7.12
N THR A 45 0.56 -18.80 8.42
CA THR A 45 0.26 -17.53 9.07
C THR A 45 1.53 -16.70 9.25
N MET A 46 1.48 -15.44 8.82
CA MET A 46 2.51 -14.43 9.10
C MET A 46 2.39 -13.96 10.55
N LEU A 47 3.01 -14.71 11.48
CA LEU A 47 2.96 -14.42 12.91
C LEU A 47 3.50 -13.02 13.25
N THR A 48 4.44 -12.51 12.44
CA THR A 48 5.02 -11.18 12.63
C THR A 48 4.07 -10.03 12.31
N GLU A 49 2.92 -10.29 11.70
CA GLU A 49 1.99 -9.24 11.23
C GLU A 49 0.59 -9.36 11.87
N LEU A 50 0.42 -10.21 12.90
CA LEU A 50 -0.88 -10.42 13.56
C LEU A 50 -1.47 -9.13 14.14
N HIS A 51 -0.61 -8.27 14.70
CA HIS A 51 -0.99 -6.97 15.29
C HIS A 51 -1.67 -6.05 14.27
N GLU A 52 -1.29 -6.16 12.99
CA GLU A 52 -1.85 -5.33 11.92
C GLU A 52 -3.30 -5.71 11.62
N VAL A 53 -3.64 -7.00 11.66
CA VAL A 53 -5.02 -7.50 11.48
C VAL A 53 -5.85 -7.25 12.74
N ALA A 54 -5.28 -7.51 13.92
CA ALA A 54 -5.96 -7.28 15.20
C ALA A 54 -6.43 -5.82 15.36
N ALA A 55 -5.63 -4.86 14.91
CA ALA A 55 -5.99 -3.44 14.91
C ALA A 55 -6.61 -2.96 13.58
N ASN A 56 -7.15 -3.88 12.77
CA ASN A 56 -7.86 -3.63 11.51
C ASN A 56 -7.12 -2.71 10.51
N ARG A 57 -5.79 -2.75 10.50
CA ARG A 57 -4.99 -1.97 9.57
C ARG A 57 -5.01 -2.59 8.18
N VAL A 58 -4.85 -3.90 8.12
CA VAL A 58 -4.85 -4.72 6.90
C VAL A 58 -5.94 -5.79 6.97
N GLU A 59 -6.32 -6.31 5.80
CA GLU A 59 -7.28 -7.40 5.70
C GLU A 59 -6.66 -8.73 6.15
N GLU A 60 -7.49 -9.66 6.61
CA GLU A 60 -7.09 -10.99 7.09
C GLU A 60 -6.24 -11.80 6.10
N ASP A 61 -6.51 -11.64 4.81
CA ASP A 61 -5.77 -12.33 3.73
C ASP A 61 -4.31 -11.87 3.62
N SER A 62 -3.94 -10.71 4.21
CA SER A 62 -2.56 -10.21 4.17
C SER A 62 -1.59 -11.13 4.91
N ILE A 63 -2.06 -11.77 5.99
CA ILE A 63 -1.26 -12.64 6.86
C ILE A 63 -1.41 -14.13 6.55
N ARG A 64 -2.29 -14.50 5.60
CA ARG A 64 -2.52 -15.90 5.20
C ARG A 64 -1.83 -16.23 3.90
N ILE A 65 -1.10 -17.33 3.88
CA ILE A 65 -0.41 -17.82 2.68
C ILE A 65 -0.82 -19.27 2.42
N SER A 66 -1.64 -19.51 1.40
CA SER A 66 -2.11 -20.86 1.06
C SER A 66 -0.96 -21.86 0.84
N LEU A 67 -0.96 -22.96 1.61
CA LEU A 67 0.06 -24.02 1.47
C LEU A 67 0.02 -24.66 0.08
N LYS A 68 -1.19 -24.84 -0.49
CA LYS A 68 -1.35 -25.33 -1.87
C LYS A 68 -0.64 -24.43 -2.89
N LYS A 69 -0.70 -23.10 -2.73
CA LYS A 69 0.02 -22.17 -3.60
C LYS A 69 1.54 -22.24 -3.37
N VAL A 70 1.97 -22.37 -2.12
CA VAL A 70 3.41 -22.45 -1.74
C VAL A 70 4.10 -23.66 -2.38
N PHE A 71 3.41 -24.80 -2.40
CA PHE A 71 3.92 -26.06 -2.93
C PHE A 71 3.42 -26.39 -4.34
N ALA A 72 2.75 -25.46 -5.02
CA ALA A 72 2.33 -25.65 -6.40
C ALA A 72 3.53 -25.99 -7.31
N GLY A 73 3.42 -27.09 -8.06
CA GLY A 73 4.49 -27.59 -8.92
C GLY A 73 5.69 -28.23 -8.19
N ARG A 74 5.55 -28.55 -6.89
CA ARG A 74 6.57 -29.24 -6.08
C ARG A 74 6.06 -30.60 -5.64
N LYS A 75 6.94 -31.61 -5.56
CA LYS A 75 6.61 -32.93 -4.99
C LYS A 75 6.68 -32.88 -3.46
N VAL A 76 5.75 -32.16 -2.85
CA VAL A 76 5.53 -32.10 -1.40
C VAL A 76 4.07 -32.41 -1.12
N ASN A 77 3.82 -33.43 -0.32
CA ASN A 77 2.49 -33.80 0.13
C ASN A 77 2.08 -32.89 1.29
N VAL A 78 1.07 -32.06 1.09
CA VAL A 78 0.52 -31.16 2.12
C VAL A 78 -0.70 -31.82 2.73
N VAL A 79 -0.63 -32.08 4.03
CA VAL A 79 -1.68 -32.76 4.78
C VAL A 79 -2.28 -31.79 5.80
N LEU A 80 -3.61 -31.70 5.78
CA LEU A 80 -4.37 -30.95 6.77
C LEU A 80 -4.76 -31.91 7.89
N ASP A 81 -4.05 -31.87 9.01
CA ASP A 81 -4.33 -32.67 10.20
C ASP A 81 -3.69 -31.98 11.43
N THR A 82 -4.25 -32.23 12.61
CA THR A 82 -3.67 -31.79 13.89
C THR A 82 -2.89 -32.93 14.51
N VAL A 83 -1.57 -32.74 14.65
CA VAL A 83 -0.71 -33.73 15.30
C VAL A 83 -0.95 -33.74 16.80
N ASN A 84 -1.27 -34.91 17.33
CA ASN A 84 -1.58 -35.14 18.75
C ASN A 84 -0.37 -35.70 19.51
N SER A 85 0.36 -36.63 18.92
CA SER A 85 1.53 -37.27 19.53
C SER A 85 2.51 -37.80 18.48
N ILE A 86 3.69 -38.20 18.95
CA ILE A 86 4.72 -38.85 18.12
C ILE A 86 5.09 -40.16 18.80
N ASP A 87 4.94 -41.27 18.07
CA ASP A 87 5.44 -42.58 18.48
C ASP A 87 6.84 -42.77 17.87
N PHE A 88 7.86 -42.60 18.71
CA PHE A 88 9.25 -42.70 18.30
C PHE A 88 9.75 -44.16 18.21
N GLU A 89 9.05 -45.13 18.79
CA GLU A 89 9.41 -46.55 18.69
C GLU A 89 8.98 -47.12 17.34
N SER A 90 7.72 -46.89 16.96
CA SER A 90 7.19 -47.32 15.67
C SER A 90 7.48 -46.35 14.51
N LYS A 91 8.10 -45.19 14.82
CA LYS A 91 8.42 -44.08 13.91
C LYS A 91 7.20 -43.56 13.16
N ARG A 92 6.18 -43.16 13.92
CA ARG A 92 4.93 -42.61 13.39
C ARG A 92 4.58 -41.29 14.06
N VAL A 93 4.08 -40.35 13.26
CA VAL A 93 3.39 -39.16 13.75
C VAL A 93 1.90 -39.48 13.80
N VAL A 94 1.27 -39.29 14.95
CA VAL A 94 -0.15 -39.59 15.17
C VAL A 94 -0.95 -38.30 15.09
N GLY A 95 -1.75 -38.18 14.04
CA GLY A 95 -2.69 -37.07 13.84
C GLY A 95 -4.07 -37.34 14.45
N GLY A 96 -5.03 -36.47 14.16
CA GLY A 96 -6.44 -36.69 14.45
C GLY A 96 -7.12 -37.58 13.43
N GLU A 97 -6.68 -37.52 12.17
CA GLU A 97 -7.30 -38.21 11.04
C GLU A 97 -6.52 -39.47 10.62
N ALA A 98 -5.19 -39.44 10.72
CA ALA A 98 -4.35 -40.56 10.30
C ALA A 98 -3.01 -40.66 11.04
N GLU A 99 -2.29 -41.76 10.79
CA GLU A 99 -0.90 -41.95 11.21
C GLU A 99 0.05 -41.80 10.01
N TYR A 100 1.21 -41.20 10.25
CA TYR A 100 2.21 -40.89 9.23
C TYR A 100 3.56 -41.50 9.59
N GLY A 101 3.93 -42.58 8.92
CA GLY A 101 5.25 -43.22 9.10
C GLY A 101 6.39 -42.36 8.55
N TYR A 102 7.51 -42.30 9.27
CA TYR A 102 8.68 -41.52 8.88
C TYR A 102 10.00 -42.31 8.97
N ASP A 103 10.94 -42.00 8.08
CA ASP A 103 12.36 -42.33 8.24
C ASP A 103 13.11 -41.17 8.91
N TYR A 104 12.72 -39.93 8.57
CA TYR A 104 13.23 -38.70 9.19
C TYR A 104 12.08 -37.78 9.57
N LEU A 105 12.15 -37.24 10.78
CA LEU A 105 11.15 -36.32 11.34
C LEU A 105 11.73 -34.92 11.47
N VAL A 106 10.95 -33.90 11.12
CA VAL A 106 11.27 -32.49 11.40
C VAL A 106 10.20 -31.91 12.32
N VAL A 107 10.60 -31.50 13.52
CA VAL A 107 9.75 -30.80 14.48
C VAL A 107 9.84 -29.28 14.21
N ALA A 108 8.79 -28.74 13.60
CA ALA A 108 8.63 -27.32 13.27
C ALA A 108 7.28 -26.77 13.79
N ALA A 109 6.84 -27.27 14.95
CA ALA A 109 5.53 -27.00 15.54
C ALA A 109 5.37 -25.57 16.06
N GLY A 110 6.47 -24.83 16.21
CA GLY A 110 6.46 -23.46 16.69
C GLY A 110 6.22 -23.38 18.19
N SER A 111 5.67 -22.25 18.62
CA SER A 111 5.50 -21.87 20.02
C SER A 111 4.04 -21.51 20.33
N LYS A 112 3.73 -21.32 21.60
CA LYS A 112 2.44 -20.84 22.13
C LYS A 112 2.67 -19.82 23.25
N PRO A 113 1.68 -19.00 23.62
CA PRO A 113 1.78 -18.12 24.78
C PRO A 113 2.06 -18.90 26.07
N THR A 114 2.83 -18.29 26.98
CA THR A 114 2.99 -18.79 28.36
C THR A 114 2.39 -17.78 29.33
N TYR A 115 1.66 -18.26 30.34
CA TYR A 115 0.96 -17.42 31.31
C TYR A 115 1.68 -17.32 32.67
N PHE A 116 2.84 -17.99 32.80
CA PHE A 116 3.66 -18.04 34.01
C PHE A 116 2.91 -18.48 35.29
N GLY A 117 1.79 -19.20 35.14
CA GLY A 117 0.94 -19.60 36.28
C GLY A 117 0.17 -18.44 36.92
N THR A 118 0.07 -17.29 36.25
CA THR A 118 -0.65 -16.12 36.76
C THR A 118 -2.16 -16.38 36.74
N PRO A 119 -2.85 -16.32 37.89
CA PRO A 119 -4.27 -16.63 37.98
C PRO A 119 -5.15 -15.82 37.01
N GLY A 120 -6.07 -16.51 36.33
CA GLY A 120 -7.10 -15.93 35.46
C GLY A 120 -6.60 -15.36 34.13
N VAL A 121 -5.29 -15.29 33.87
CA VAL A 121 -4.75 -14.80 32.59
C VAL A 121 -5.23 -15.67 31.42
N GLU A 122 -5.15 -16.99 31.54
CA GLU A 122 -5.56 -17.90 30.46
C GLU A 122 -7.07 -17.82 30.15
N GLU A 123 -7.90 -17.52 31.15
CA GLU A 123 -9.36 -17.49 31.04
C GLU A 123 -9.90 -16.13 30.58
N TYR A 124 -9.31 -15.04 31.07
CA TYR A 124 -9.86 -13.68 30.93
C TYR A 124 -9.02 -12.74 30.05
N SER A 125 -7.88 -13.19 29.51
CA SER A 125 -7.08 -12.40 28.56
C SER A 125 -7.17 -12.90 27.13
N TYR A 126 -6.85 -12.01 26.20
CA TYR A 126 -6.71 -12.32 24.78
C TYR A 126 -5.23 -12.51 24.46
N LYS A 127 -4.91 -13.54 23.70
CA LYS A 127 -3.57 -13.75 23.15
C LYS A 127 -3.49 -13.18 21.73
N LEU A 128 -2.27 -13.11 21.20
CA LEU A 128 -2.01 -12.72 19.81
C LEU A 128 -0.92 -13.64 19.24
N TRP A 129 -1.25 -14.91 19.05
CA TRP A 129 -0.29 -15.93 18.60
C TRP A 129 -0.79 -16.81 17.45
N SER A 130 -2.02 -16.59 16.97
CA SER A 130 -2.57 -17.24 15.79
C SER A 130 -3.36 -16.26 14.90
N TYR A 131 -3.75 -16.74 13.73
CA TYR A 131 -4.65 -15.99 12.85
C TYR A 131 -6.00 -15.76 13.53
N GLU A 132 -6.54 -16.80 14.15
CA GLU A 132 -7.82 -16.76 14.88
C GLU A 132 -7.76 -15.76 16.03
N ASP A 133 -6.66 -15.73 16.78
CA ASP A 133 -6.44 -14.76 17.86
C ASP A 133 -6.53 -13.32 17.36
N ALA A 134 -5.91 -13.01 16.21
CA ALA A 134 -5.96 -11.68 15.62
C ALA A 134 -7.38 -11.29 15.17
N VAL A 135 -8.15 -12.23 14.60
CA VAL A 135 -9.54 -11.99 14.20
C VAL A 135 -10.44 -11.78 15.41
N ILE A 136 -10.32 -12.65 16.43
CA ILE A 136 -11.07 -12.53 17.69
C ILE A 136 -10.81 -11.16 18.33
N LEU A 137 -9.54 -10.74 18.39
CA LEU A 137 -9.18 -9.46 18.99
C LEU A 137 -9.73 -8.27 18.21
N LYS A 138 -9.66 -8.32 16.86
CA LYS A 138 -10.28 -7.32 15.98
C LYS A 138 -11.78 -7.19 16.25
N ASP A 139 -12.49 -8.31 16.29
CA ASP A 139 -13.94 -8.33 16.49
C ASP A 139 -14.31 -7.85 17.89
N ARG A 140 -13.53 -8.23 18.91
CA ARG A 140 -13.67 -7.76 20.29
C ARG A 140 -13.53 -6.25 20.40
N ILE A 141 -12.50 -5.66 19.77
CA ILE A 141 -12.30 -4.21 19.77
C ILE A 141 -13.52 -3.50 19.16
N HIS A 142 -14.00 -3.98 18.01
CA HIS A 142 -15.20 -3.41 17.38
C HIS A 142 -16.47 -3.57 18.22
N ASP A 143 -16.65 -4.71 18.87
CA ASP A 143 -17.79 -4.96 19.76
C ASP A 143 -17.80 -4.00 20.96
N LEU A 144 -16.65 -3.79 21.59
CA LEU A 144 -16.53 -2.89 22.73
C LEU A 144 -16.86 -1.45 22.36
N PHE A 145 -16.36 -0.95 21.23
CA PHE A 145 -16.71 0.40 20.75
C PHE A 145 -18.18 0.52 20.40
N ARG A 146 -18.78 -0.52 19.77
CA ARG A 146 -20.22 -0.55 19.49
C ARG A 146 -21.05 -0.48 20.77
N ARG A 147 -20.70 -1.28 21.79
CA ARG A 147 -21.39 -1.29 23.09
C ARG A 147 -21.22 0.03 23.82
N ALA A 148 -20.01 0.57 23.86
CA ALA A 148 -19.69 1.84 24.51
C ALA A 148 -20.43 3.04 23.89
N ALA A 149 -20.70 3.01 22.58
CA ALA A 149 -21.50 4.03 21.91
C ALA A 149 -22.95 4.06 22.43
N CYS A 150 -23.50 2.89 22.80
CA CYS A 150 -24.86 2.74 23.33
C CYS A 150 -24.94 2.77 24.87
N GLU A 151 -23.82 2.92 25.58
CA GLU A 151 -23.77 2.88 27.04
C GLU A 151 -24.01 4.28 27.65
N PRO A 152 -25.10 4.51 28.41
CA PRO A 152 -25.34 5.79 29.08
C PRO A 152 -24.44 6.01 30.31
N ASN A 153 -24.10 4.96 31.06
CA ASN A 153 -23.27 5.07 32.25
C ASN A 153 -21.81 5.34 31.87
N GLN A 154 -21.26 6.46 32.36
CA GLN A 154 -19.90 6.88 32.02
C GLN A 154 -18.81 5.97 32.60
N GLU A 155 -19.04 5.35 33.75
CA GLU A 155 -18.07 4.44 34.38
C GLU A 155 -18.01 3.12 33.60
N GLU A 156 -19.17 2.55 33.26
CA GLU A 156 -19.25 1.34 32.42
C GLU A 156 -18.71 1.59 31.01
N LYS A 157 -18.97 2.77 30.44
CA LYS A 157 -18.37 3.17 29.15
C LYS A 157 -16.84 3.17 29.21
N LYS A 158 -16.26 3.80 30.25
CA LYS A 158 -14.80 3.83 30.42
C LYS A 158 -14.22 2.44 30.65
N LYS A 159 -14.90 1.61 31.43
CA LYS A 159 -14.54 0.19 31.64
C LYS A 159 -14.44 -0.56 30.32
N LEU A 160 -15.46 -0.48 29.46
CA LEU A 160 -15.46 -1.11 28.13
C LEU A 160 -14.29 -0.64 27.25
N LEU A 161 -13.91 0.64 27.38
CA LEU A 161 -12.88 1.30 26.58
C LEU A 161 -11.50 1.33 27.24
N THR A 162 -11.25 0.48 28.24
CA THR A 162 -9.93 0.35 28.89
C THR A 162 -9.21 -0.90 28.41
N PHE A 163 -8.06 -0.71 27.75
CA PHE A 163 -7.25 -1.74 27.13
C PHE A 163 -5.89 -1.83 27.83
N TYR A 164 -5.53 -3.03 28.28
CA TYR A 164 -4.20 -3.36 28.78
C TYR A 164 -3.49 -4.27 27.79
N VAL A 165 -2.26 -3.93 27.41
CA VAL A 165 -1.33 -4.84 26.73
C VAL A 165 -0.24 -5.20 27.74
N VAL A 166 -0.07 -6.51 27.99
CA VAL A 166 0.86 -7.02 29.01
C VAL A 166 2.07 -7.63 28.34
N GLY A 167 3.22 -7.02 28.54
CA GLY A 167 4.52 -7.38 27.97
C GLY A 167 4.94 -6.40 26.88
N ALA A 168 5.76 -5.42 27.24
CA ALA A 168 6.35 -4.41 26.36
C ALA A 168 7.56 -4.95 25.57
N GLY A 169 7.50 -6.21 25.15
CA GLY A 169 8.41 -6.81 24.17
C GLY A 169 8.07 -6.40 22.74
N PHE A 170 8.52 -7.17 21.74
CA PHE A 170 8.18 -6.92 20.33
C PHE A 170 6.67 -6.89 20.12
N THR A 171 6.00 -8.02 20.36
CA THR A 171 4.57 -8.20 20.06
C THR A 171 3.68 -7.20 20.79
N GLY A 172 3.95 -6.92 22.07
CA GLY A 172 3.13 -5.98 22.83
C GLY A 172 3.26 -4.55 22.35
N VAL A 173 4.50 -4.08 22.11
CA VAL A 173 4.74 -2.73 21.55
C VAL A 173 4.11 -2.56 20.18
N GLU A 174 4.21 -3.58 19.31
CA GLU A 174 3.58 -3.55 18.00
C GLU A 174 2.05 -3.51 18.12
N MET A 175 1.47 -4.34 18.98
CA MET A 175 0.02 -4.38 19.20
C MET A 175 -0.52 -3.07 19.78
N ILE A 176 0.06 -2.55 20.87
CA ILE A 176 -0.40 -1.30 21.48
C ILE A 176 -0.17 -0.10 20.55
N GLY A 177 0.92 -0.11 19.77
CA GLY A 177 1.20 0.91 18.77
C GLY A 177 0.15 0.92 17.66
N GLU A 178 -0.24 -0.25 17.14
CA GLU A 178 -1.32 -0.34 16.16
C GLU A 178 -2.68 0.05 16.75
N LEU A 179 -3.00 -0.39 17.96
CA LEU A 179 -4.25 -0.02 18.63
C LEU A 179 -4.33 1.50 18.81
N ALA A 180 -3.26 2.13 19.26
CA ALA A 180 -3.22 3.57 19.50
C ALA A 180 -3.28 4.41 18.20
N GLU A 181 -2.83 3.89 17.05
CA GLU A 181 -3.14 4.52 15.76
C GLU A 181 -4.59 4.30 15.31
N TYR A 182 -5.23 3.23 15.78
CA TYR A 182 -6.58 2.87 15.38
C TYR A 182 -7.67 3.56 16.20
N VAL A 183 -7.46 3.73 17.50
CA VAL A 183 -8.42 4.32 18.45
C VAL A 183 -9.02 5.65 17.95
N PRO A 184 -8.25 6.62 17.42
CA PRO A 184 -8.86 7.86 16.90
C PRO A 184 -9.88 7.63 15.78
N ILE A 185 -9.67 6.62 14.93
CA ILE A 185 -10.59 6.25 13.84
C ILE A 185 -11.84 5.61 14.42
N LEU A 186 -11.69 4.71 15.40
CA LEU A 186 -12.82 4.10 16.10
C LEU A 186 -13.63 5.14 16.86
N CYS A 187 -12.99 6.09 17.54
CA CYS A 187 -13.66 7.19 18.22
C CYS A 187 -14.50 8.03 17.25
N GLU A 188 -13.98 8.36 16.07
CA GLU A 188 -14.75 9.07 15.04
C GLU A 188 -15.91 8.22 14.49
N GLN A 189 -15.66 6.94 14.20
CA GLN A 189 -16.66 6.02 13.63
C GLN A 189 -17.84 5.74 14.59
N TYR A 190 -17.56 5.62 15.88
CA TYR A 190 -18.55 5.26 16.91
C TYR A 190 -18.99 6.46 17.76
N GLU A 191 -18.63 7.68 17.36
CA GLU A 191 -18.98 8.93 18.05
C GLU A 191 -18.56 8.96 19.54
N ILE A 192 -17.42 8.35 19.86
CA ILE A 192 -16.86 8.27 21.21
C ILE A 192 -15.83 9.37 21.40
N ALA A 193 -15.83 10.02 22.57
CA ALA A 193 -14.82 11.01 22.88
C ALA A 193 -13.47 10.32 23.15
N PRO A 194 -12.35 10.73 22.53
CA PRO A 194 -11.05 10.08 22.72
C PRO A 194 -10.57 10.00 24.18
N LYS A 195 -11.02 10.92 25.03
CA LYS A 195 -10.70 10.95 26.48
C LYS A 195 -11.33 9.80 27.28
N ASP A 196 -12.31 9.10 26.71
CA ASP A 196 -13.00 7.98 27.36
C ASP A 196 -12.28 6.65 27.12
N VAL A 197 -11.29 6.63 26.22
CA VAL A 197 -10.48 5.44 25.90
C VAL A 197 -9.17 5.48 26.69
N THR A 198 -8.86 4.39 27.38
CA THR A 198 -7.62 4.21 28.14
C THR A 198 -6.80 3.08 27.52
N MET A 199 -5.52 3.32 27.28
CA MET A 199 -4.58 2.36 26.70
C MET A 199 -3.33 2.29 27.57
N VAL A 200 -3.02 1.10 28.08
CA VAL A 200 -1.89 0.90 29.00
C VAL A 200 -1.01 -0.24 28.50
N ASP A 201 0.30 0.02 28.37
CA ASP A 201 1.33 -1.01 28.14
C ASP A 201 2.06 -1.30 29.46
N VAL A 202 2.01 -2.54 29.92
CA VAL A 202 2.51 -2.97 31.24
C VAL A 202 3.61 -4.00 31.08
N ASP A 203 4.74 -3.80 31.75
CA ASP A 203 5.82 -4.80 31.79
C ASP A 203 6.52 -4.83 33.15
N MET A 204 6.94 -6.03 33.57
CA MET A 204 7.79 -6.22 34.75
C MET A 204 9.23 -5.74 34.54
N LEU A 205 9.68 -5.68 33.28
CA LEU A 205 10.99 -5.19 32.89
C LEU A 205 11.03 -3.66 32.97
N PRO A 206 12.22 -3.05 33.12
CA PRO A 206 12.35 -1.62 33.39
C PRO A 206 12.10 -0.72 32.17
N ARG A 207 12.00 -1.28 30.96
CA ARG A 207 11.86 -0.52 29.70
C ARG A 207 11.24 -1.35 28.59
N SER A 208 10.71 -0.67 27.58
CA SER A 208 10.22 -1.27 26.35
C SER A 208 11.34 -1.92 25.53
N VAL A 209 11.04 -3.05 24.89
CA VAL A 209 11.90 -3.79 23.96
C VAL A 209 13.37 -3.86 24.43
N PRO A 210 13.66 -4.47 25.59
CA PRO A 210 14.97 -4.35 26.25
C PRO A 210 16.14 -4.96 25.48
N ILE A 211 15.87 -5.79 24.47
CA ILE A 211 16.87 -6.29 23.52
C ILE A 211 17.46 -5.19 22.63
N LEU A 212 16.74 -4.08 22.44
CA LEU A 212 17.26 -2.91 21.76
C LEU A 212 18.15 -2.06 22.69
N PRO A 213 19.07 -1.26 22.15
CA PRO A 213 19.76 -0.23 22.91
C PRO A 213 18.77 0.74 23.57
N GLU A 214 19.11 1.23 24.75
CA GLU A 214 18.26 2.11 25.56
C GLU A 214 17.76 3.35 24.79
N LYS A 215 18.62 3.94 23.96
CA LYS A 215 18.23 5.07 23.10
C LYS A 215 17.08 4.75 22.13
N LEU A 216 16.93 3.50 21.68
CA LEU A 216 15.83 3.08 20.82
C LEU A 216 14.58 2.74 21.65
N SER A 217 14.72 2.11 22.82
CA SER A 217 13.61 1.93 23.78
C SER A 217 12.96 3.27 24.14
N ASN A 218 13.76 4.29 24.45
CA ASN A 218 13.25 5.63 24.79
C ASN A 218 12.49 6.28 23.62
N LYS A 219 12.85 5.95 22.37
CA LYS A 219 12.11 6.43 21.18
C LYS A 219 10.76 5.74 21.03
N VAL A 220 10.68 4.45 21.33
CA VAL A 220 9.42 3.70 21.39
C VAL A 220 8.50 4.32 22.44
N GLU A 221 8.99 4.47 23.67
CA GLU A 221 8.23 5.04 24.78
C GLU A 221 7.75 6.46 24.49
N HIS A 222 8.62 7.32 23.95
CA HIS A 222 8.24 8.67 23.56
C HIS A 222 7.13 8.66 22.48
N ARG A 223 7.20 7.72 21.53
CA ARG A 223 6.17 7.58 20.49
C ARG A 223 4.84 7.12 21.08
N LEU A 224 4.85 6.11 21.94
CA LEU A 224 3.67 5.59 22.64
C LEU A 224 2.99 6.68 23.48
N HIS A 225 3.77 7.42 24.28
CA HIS A 225 3.25 8.53 25.08
C HIS A 225 2.62 9.63 24.20
N LYS A 226 3.25 9.98 23.06
CA LYS A 226 2.69 10.94 22.10
C LYS A 226 1.35 10.48 21.50
N MET A 227 1.11 9.17 21.47
CA MET A 227 -0.13 8.56 20.98
C MET A 227 -1.18 8.35 22.08
N GLY A 228 -0.90 8.78 23.32
CA GLY A 228 -1.83 8.66 24.45
C GLY A 228 -1.79 7.31 25.15
N VAL A 229 -0.75 6.50 24.95
CA VAL A 229 -0.55 5.25 25.68
C VAL A 229 0.17 5.53 26.99
N GLU A 230 -0.39 5.04 28.10
CA GLU A 230 0.27 5.00 29.40
C GLU A 230 1.23 3.81 29.47
N THR A 231 2.47 4.01 29.92
CA THR A 231 3.43 2.92 30.10
C THR A 231 3.70 2.68 31.58
N ARG A 232 3.63 1.41 32.02
CA ARG A 232 3.89 0.98 33.40
C ARG A 232 4.98 -0.10 33.44
N PHE A 233 6.22 0.33 33.61
CA PHE A 233 7.39 -0.55 33.70
C PHE A 233 7.78 -0.87 35.14
N GLY A 234 8.46 -2.01 35.35
CA GLY A 234 8.74 -2.52 36.69
C GLY A 234 7.49 -2.97 37.45
N VAL A 235 6.41 -3.27 36.72
CA VAL A 235 5.10 -3.64 37.27
C VAL A 235 4.71 -5.01 36.73
N GLY A 236 4.57 -5.99 37.63
CA GLY A 236 4.10 -7.33 37.28
C GLY A 236 2.58 -7.40 37.25
N VAL A 237 2.04 -8.36 36.50
CA VAL A 237 0.63 -8.75 36.58
C VAL A 237 0.52 -9.98 37.47
N VAL A 238 -0.36 -9.94 38.46
CA VAL A 238 -0.53 -11.03 39.44
C VAL A 238 -1.91 -11.69 39.39
N GLY A 239 -2.84 -11.11 38.64
CA GLY A 239 -4.17 -11.67 38.43
C GLY A 239 -4.93 -10.91 37.35
N VAL A 240 -5.80 -11.61 36.63
CA VAL A 240 -6.77 -11.04 35.68
C VAL A 240 -8.13 -11.66 35.96
N GLY A 241 -9.19 -10.85 35.97
CA GLY A 241 -10.57 -11.31 36.04
C GLY A 241 -11.37 -10.83 34.84
N GLU A 242 -12.68 -11.08 34.84
CA GLU A 242 -13.59 -10.72 33.75
C GLU A 242 -13.52 -9.23 33.37
N ASP A 243 -13.34 -8.36 34.37
CA ASP A 243 -13.39 -6.91 34.20
C ASP A 243 -12.29 -6.13 34.95
N TYR A 244 -11.26 -6.82 35.41
CA TYR A 244 -10.16 -6.22 36.16
C TYR A 244 -8.80 -6.86 35.88
N ILE A 245 -7.75 -6.10 36.18
CA ILE A 245 -6.35 -6.54 36.19
C ILE A 245 -5.71 -6.15 37.53
N GLU A 246 -4.90 -7.04 38.09
CA GLU A 246 -4.14 -6.80 39.32
C GLU A 246 -2.66 -6.62 39.01
N LEU A 247 -2.16 -5.45 39.38
CA LEU A 247 -0.80 -4.99 39.11
C LEU A 247 0.00 -4.96 40.41
N LYS A 248 1.22 -5.51 40.37
CA LYS A 248 2.14 -5.55 41.50
C LYS A 248 3.37 -4.69 41.22
N LYS A 249 3.67 -3.75 42.13
CA LYS A 249 4.90 -2.95 42.12
C LYS A 249 5.57 -3.04 43.49
N GLY A 250 6.72 -3.71 43.57
CA GLY A 250 7.32 -4.05 44.86
C GLY A 250 6.40 -4.99 45.65
N GLU A 251 5.95 -4.55 46.83
CA GLU A 251 5.02 -5.31 47.68
C GLU A 251 3.55 -4.91 47.50
N GLU A 252 3.28 -3.77 46.85
CA GLU A 252 1.93 -3.25 46.67
C GLU A 252 1.23 -3.94 45.49
N VAL A 253 0.00 -4.41 45.73
CA VAL A 253 -0.90 -4.95 44.70
C VAL A 253 -2.10 -4.02 44.57
N THR A 254 -2.35 -3.54 43.35
CA THR A 254 -3.47 -2.64 43.03
C THR A 254 -4.34 -3.26 41.95
N ARG A 255 -5.66 -3.14 42.11
CA ARG A 255 -6.65 -3.61 41.13
C ARG A 255 -7.13 -2.44 40.28
N HIS A 256 -7.14 -2.64 38.96
CA HIS A 256 -7.60 -1.65 37.98
C HIS A 256 -8.69 -2.29 37.12
N THR A 257 -9.65 -1.47 36.69
CA THR A 257 -10.69 -1.90 35.74
C THR A 257 -10.08 -2.14 34.36
N ALA A 258 -10.48 -3.22 33.68
CA ALA A 258 -10.03 -3.53 32.32
C ALA A 258 -11.16 -4.13 31.50
N GLY A 259 -11.45 -3.56 30.33
CA GLY A 259 -12.42 -4.11 29.38
C GLY A 259 -11.81 -5.19 28.47
N THR A 260 -10.50 -5.08 28.21
CA THR A 260 -9.71 -6.07 27.48
C THR A 260 -8.28 -6.09 28.01
N VAL A 261 -7.78 -7.28 28.32
CA VAL A 261 -6.36 -7.54 28.59
C VAL A 261 -5.80 -8.37 27.44
N ILE A 262 -4.73 -7.89 26.81
CA ILE A 262 -4.02 -8.56 25.72
C ILE A 262 -2.67 -9.04 26.26
N TRP A 263 -2.46 -10.35 26.29
CA TRP A 263 -1.27 -10.97 26.85
C TRP A 263 -0.21 -11.27 25.79
N THR A 264 0.96 -10.64 25.94
CA THR A 264 2.11 -10.76 25.03
C THR A 264 3.44 -10.95 25.78
N ALA A 265 3.39 -11.30 27.07
CA ALA A 265 4.55 -11.29 27.97
C ALA A 265 5.52 -12.47 27.81
N GLY A 266 5.15 -13.51 27.06
CA GLY A 266 6.06 -14.61 26.80
C GLY A 266 5.48 -15.75 25.99
N ILE A 267 6.39 -16.61 25.55
CA ILE A 267 6.09 -17.83 24.79
C ILE A 267 6.86 -19.03 25.33
N GLU A 268 6.34 -20.19 25.01
CA GLU A 268 6.93 -21.51 25.23
C GLU A 268 6.72 -22.39 24.00
N SER A 269 7.42 -23.53 23.92
CA SER A 269 7.24 -24.43 22.78
C SER A 269 5.82 -25.00 22.74
N ALA A 270 5.33 -25.28 21.55
CA ALA A 270 4.01 -25.91 21.35
C ALA A 270 3.89 -27.24 22.11
N ASP A 271 2.67 -27.60 22.49
CA ASP A 271 2.39 -28.80 23.32
C ASP A 271 2.95 -30.08 22.71
N ILE A 272 2.90 -30.23 21.40
CA ILE A 272 3.45 -31.39 20.70
C ILE A 272 4.97 -31.51 20.84
N ALA A 273 5.69 -30.41 21.02
CA ALA A 273 7.12 -30.45 21.30
C ALA A 273 7.38 -30.76 22.79
N ALA A 274 6.55 -30.25 23.70
CA ALA A 274 6.65 -30.52 25.13
C ALA A 274 6.25 -31.96 25.51
N SER A 275 5.24 -32.53 24.84
CA SER A 275 4.75 -33.90 25.06
C SER A 275 5.77 -34.97 24.70
N THR A 276 6.83 -34.61 23.98
CA THR A 276 7.96 -35.49 23.69
C THR A 276 8.95 -35.65 24.83
N GLY A 277 8.78 -34.93 25.96
CA GLY A 277 9.80 -34.75 27.00
C GLY A 277 10.39 -36.02 27.63
N ASN A 278 9.73 -37.18 27.50
CA ASN A 278 10.31 -38.47 27.91
C ASN A 278 11.29 -39.01 26.85
N GLU A 279 10.98 -38.84 25.58
CA GLU A 279 11.73 -39.38 24.42
C GLU A 279 12.73 -38.39 23.82
N LEU A 280 12.52 -37.09 23.99
CA LEU A 280 13.42 -36.00 23.60
C LEU A 280 13.86 -35.22 24.85
N GLU A 281 15.07 -34.67 24.85
CA GLU A 281 15.55 -33.84 25.97
C GLU A 281 14.98 -32.42 25.82
N THR A 282 14.13 -31.99 26.75
CA THR A 282 13.48 -30.67 26.72
C THR A 282 13.90 -29.82 27.92
N ALA A 283 14.05 -28.51 27.70
CA ALA A 283 14.34 -27.52 28.75
C ALA A 283 13.89 -26.12 28.31
N ALA A 284 14.10 -25.11 29.17
CA ALA A 284 13.86 -23.70 28.85
C ALA A 284 12.48 -23.43 28.22
N ARG A 285 11.41 -23.84 28.93
CA ARG A 285 10.00 -23.75 28.50
C ARG A 285 9.67 -24.65 27.28
N GLY A 286 10.01 -25.93 27.41
CA GLY A 286 9.63 -26.99 26.46
C GLY A 286 10.40 -27.01 25.15
N ARG A 287 11.49 -26.24 25.01
CA ARG A 287 12.36 -26.28 23.82
C ARG A 287 13.19 -27.57 23.83
N ILE A 288 13.41 -28.15 22.66
CA ILE A 288 14.09 -29.43 22.48
C ILE A 288 15.58 -29.19 22.26
N LYS A 289 16.42 -29.83 23.08
CA LYS A 289 17.89 -29.73 22.98
C LYS A 289 18.37 -30.40 21.70
N THR A 290 19.22 -29.69 20.96
CA THR A 290 19.81 -30.23 19.73
C THR A 290 21.32 -30.32 19.80
N ASP A 291 21.89 -31.19 18.98
CA ASP A 291 23.30 -31.13 18.62
C ASP A 291 23.59 -29.96 17.65
N LYS A 292 24.87 -29.82 17.28
CA LYS A 292 25.32 -28.81 16.31
C LYS A 292 24.81 -29.01 14.89
N TYR A 293 24.12 -30.11 14.59
CA TYR A 293 23.54 -30.42 13.28
C TYR A 293 22.02 -30.27 13.27
N LEU A 294 21.43 -29.73 14.35
CA LEU A 294 20.00 -29.57 14.59
C LEU A 294 19.24 -30.89 14.76
N ARG A 295 19.94 -31.98 15.10
CA ARG A 295 19.31 -33.24 15.49
C ARG A 295 19.01 -33.23 16.98
N SER A 296 17.97 -33.94 17.41
CA SER A 296 17.76 -34.21 18.84
C SER A 296 19.00 -34.87 19.44
N THR A 297 19.35 -34.50 20.67
CA THR A 297 20.46 -35.14 21.40
C THR A 297 20.23 -36.63 21.67
N LYS A 298 18.98 -37.10 21.62
CA LYS A 298 18.62 -38.50 21.84
C LYS A 298 18.43 -39.31 20.56
N ARG A 299 18.19 -38.67 19.40
CA ARG A 299 17.76 -39.35 18.17
C ARG A 299 18.29 -38.65 16.92
N GLU A 300 19.05 -39.38 16.10
CA GLU A 300 19.68 -38.84 14.88
C GLU A 300 18.70 -38.68 13.70
N ASP A 301 17.55 -39.34 13.76
CA ASP A 301 16.48 -39.29 12.76
C ASP A 301 15.46 -38.16 13.00
N VAL A 302 15.62 -37.41 14.10
CA VAL A 302 14.72 -36.31 14.48
C VAL A 302 15.47 -34.99 14.43
N TYR A 303 15.04 -34.10 13.54
CA TYR A 303 15.56 -32.74 13.39
C TYR A 303 14.59 -31.73 14.01
N VAL A 304 15.12 -30.68 14.62
CA VAL A 304 14.32 -29.61 15.26
C VAL A 304 14.69 -28.27 14.64
N VAL A 305 13.69 -27.45 14.31
CA VAL A 305 13.89 -26.17 13.63
C VAL A 305 12.99 -25.07 14.21
N GLY A 306 13.34 -23.81 13.96
CA GLY A 306 12.58 -22.65 14.44
C GLY A 306 12.52 -22.55 15.97
N ASP A 307 11.37 -22.16 16.50
CA ASP A 307 11.19 -21.84 17.92
C ASP A 307 11.35 -23.03 18.87
N ASN A 308 11.32 -24.26 18.34
CA ASN A 308 11.48 -25.48 19.14
C ASN A 308 12.95 -25.80 19.45
N VAL A 309 13.91 -25.21 18.75
CA VAL A 309 15.35 -25.49 18.94
C VAL A 309 15.80 -24.96 20.28
N LEU A 310 16.53 -25.76 21.06
CA LEU A 310 17.36 -25.32 22.17
C LEU A 310 18.82 -25.67 21.87
N TYR A 311 19.55 -24.67 21.37
CA TYR A 311 20.96 -24.80 21.00
C TYR A 311 21.70 -23.53 21.41
N VAL A 312 22.86 -23.70 22.04
CA VAL A 312 23.78 -22.62 22.37
C VAL A 312 24.97 -22.74 21.41
N PRO A 313 25.12 -21.81 20.45
CA PRO A 313 26.26 -21.81 19.54
C PRO A 313 27.59 -21.72 20.31
N GLU A 314 28.65 -22.27 19.73
CA GLU A 314 29.99 -22.18 20.30
C GLU A 314 30.42 -20.70 20.44
N GLY A 315 30.86 -20.32 21.64
CA GLY A 315 31.25 -18.95 21.97
C GLY A 315 30.10 -18.06 22.49
N GLU A 316 28.86 -18.55 22.52
CA GLU A 316 27.71 -17.83 23.06
C GLU A 316 27.30 -18.36 24.45
N GLU A 317 26.71 -17.49 25.28
CA GLU A 317 26.21 -17.87 26.61
C GLU A 317 24.72 -18.27 26.61
N LYS A 318 23.99 -17.80 25.59
CA LYS A 318 22.53 -17.93 25.52
C LYS A 318 22.11 -18.77 24.33
N PRO A 319 21.00 -19.51 24.45
CA PRO A 319 20.49 -20.25 23.31
C PRO A 319 19.99 -19.30 22.22
N VAL A 320 19.94 -19.80 21.00
CA VAL A 320 19.42 -19.06 19.84
C VAL A 320 18.03 -18.47 20.13
N PRO A 321 17.73 -17.25 19.65
CA PRO A 321 16.45 -16.60 19.89
C PRO A 321 15.31 -17.27 19.10
N GLN A 322 14.09 -17.15 19.64
CA GLN A 322 12.86 -17.56 18.96
C GLN A 322 12.41 -16.44 18.02
N MET A 323 12.97 -16.45 16.80
CA MET A 323 12.78 -15.42 15.77
C MET A 323 12.61 -16.06 14.40
N VAL A 324 11.96 -15.34 13.48
CA VAL A 324 11.82 -15.77 12.09
C VAL A 324 13.18 -16.06 11.45
N GLU A 325 14.16 -15.19 11.65
CA GLU A 325 15.51 -15.38 11.09
C GLU A 325 16.16 -16.69 11.58
N ASN A 326 15.95 -17.06 12.85
CA ASN A 326 16.38 -18.36 13.38
C ASN A 326 15.67 -19.51 12.67
N ALA A 327 14.37 -19.38 12.41
CA ALA A 327 13.58 -20.35 11.65
C ALA A 327 14.09 -20.51 10.20
N GLU A 328 14.49 -19.42 9.53
CA GLU A 328 15.03 -19.47 8.16
C GLU A 328 16.38 -20.17 8.10
N GLN A 329 17.29 -19.82 9.01
CA GLN A 329 18.65 -20.35 9.08
C GLN A 329 18.65 -21.82 9.50
N SER A 330 17.88 -22.17 10.54
CA SER A 330 17.76 -23.58 10.97
C SER A 330 17.12 -24.47 9.91
N ALA A 331 16.15 -23.95 9.14
CA ALA A 331 15.56 -24.68 8.01
C ALA A 331 16.56 -24.95 6.86
N GLU A 332 17.52 -24.05 6.62
CA GLU A 332 18.59 -24.28 5.62
C GLU A 332 19.47 -25.46 6.02
N VAL A 333 19.97 -25.43 7.27
CA VAL A 333 20.91 -26.42 7.78
C VAL A 333 20.24 -27.78 7.96
N ALA A 334 19.01 -27.81 8.51
CA ALA A 334 18.27 -29.06 8.64
C ALA A 334 17.98 -29.70 7.27
N ALA A 335 17.57 -28.91 6.26
CA ALA A 335 17.36 -29.44 4.92
C ALA A 335 18.65 -29.98 4.28
N HIS A 336 19.80 -29.33 4.51
CA HIS A 336 21.11 -29.85 4.08
C HIS A 336 21.44 -31.18 4.73
N ASN A 337 21.33 -31.24 6.06
CA ASN A 337 21.71 -32.39 6.87
C ASN A 337 20.82 -33.60 6.60
N ILE A 338 19.51 -33.41 6.48
CA ILE A 338 18.57 -34.47 6.12
C ILE A 338 18.92 -35.06 4.74
N ILE A 339 19.29 -34.24 3.75
CA ILE A 339 19.68 -34.75 2.42
C ILE A 339 20.98 -35.55 2.52
N ALA A 340 21.98 -35.06 3.25
CA ALA A 340 23.23 -35.78 3.45
C ALA A 340 22.96 -37.15 4.11
N SER A 341 22.10 -37.20 5.12
CA SER A 341 21.69 -38.44 5.80
C SER A 341 20.89 -39.38 4.88
N VAL A 342 19.88 -38.88 4.18
CA VAL A 342 19.02 -39.69 3.29
C VAL A 342 19.80 -40.29 2.14
N THR A 343 20.74 -39.52 1.58
CA THR A 343 21.48 -39.91 0.38
C THR A 343 22.78 -40.64 0.67
N GLY A 344 23.26 -40.61 1.92
CA GLY A 344 24.58 -41.10 2.33
C GLY A 344 25.74 -40.35 1.66
N GLN A 345 25.50 -39.17 1.09
CA GLN A 345 26.47 -38.40 0.31
C GLN A 345 26.64 -37.00 0.88
N GLY A 346 27.90 -36.58 1.05
CA GLY A 346 28.25 -35.27 1.62
C GLY A 346 28.50 -35.32 3.12
N GLN A 347 28.84 -34.16 3.70
CA GLN A 347 29.07 -33.99 5.12
C GLN A 347 27.94 -33.16 5.74
N LEU A 348 27.63 -33.45 7.00
CA LEU A 348 26.72 -32.64 7.80
C LEU A 348 27.32 -31.25 8.03
N GLU A 349 26.49 -30.24 7.90
CA GLU A 349 26.81 -28.84 8.11
C GLU A 349 26.46 -28.42 9.54
N GLU A 350 27.43 -27.83 10.24
CA GLU A 350 27.24 -27.30 11.58
C GLU A 350 26.38 -26.04 11.56
N TYR A 351 25.46 -25.92 12.51
CA TYR A 351 24.61 -24.77 12.68
C TYR A 351 25.37 -23.62 13.37
N LYS A 352 25.75 -22.62 12.56
CA LYS A 352 26.47 -21.41 12.98
C LYS A 352 25.64 -20.17 12.61
N PRO A 353 24.57 -19.87 13.36
CA PRO A 353 23.69 -18.77 13.01
C PRO A 353 24.36 -17.41 13.22
N ALA A 354 24.00 -16.45 12.37
CA ALA A 354 24.40 -15.06 12.50
C ALA A 354 23.17 -14.16 12.28
N PHE A 355 22.77 -13.43 13.31
CA PHE A 355 21.54 -12.61 13.27
C PHE A 355 21.83 -11.19 12.77
N HIS A 356 20.98 -10.68 11.88
CA HIS A 356 21.16 -9.37 11.24
C HIS A 356 20.44 -8.24 11.98
N GLY A 357 19.87 -8.54 13.15
CA GLY A 357 19.24 -7.57 14.03
C GLY A 357 17.72 -7.65 13.99
N VAL A 358 17.07 -6.63 14.56
CA VAL A 358 15.63 -6.65 14.85
C VAL A 358 14.99 -5.30 14.58
N MET A 359 13.70 -5.33 14.25
CA MET A 359 12.87 -4.17 13.97
C MET A 359 11.60 -4.26 14.82
N VAL A 360 11.10 -3.13 15.30
CA VAL A 360 9.82 -3.02 16.02
C VAL A 360 9.05 -1.87 15.43
N CYS A 361 7.82 -2.11 15.00
CA CYS A 361 6.91 -1.03 14.61
C CYS A 361 6.11 -0.51 15.80
N VAL A 362 5.72 0.77 15.74
CA VAL A 362 4.85 1.43 16.71
C VAL A 362 3.72 2.05 15.90
N GLY A 363 2.75 1.20 15.56
CA GLY A 363 1.75 1.45 14.53
C GLY A 363 2.34 1.39 13.11
N GLY A 364 1.52 1.74 12.11
CA GLY A 364 1.91 1.64 10.71
C GLY A 364 2.85 2.73 10.21
N ARG A 365 3.16 3.76 11.03
CA ARG A 365 3.90 4.97 10.59
C ARG A 365 5.27 5.16 11.23
N TYR A 366 5.58 4.48 12.31
CA TYR A 366 6.80 4.66 13.06
C TYR A 366 7.39 3.31 13.45
N GLY A 367 8.70 3.22 13.56
CA GLY A 367 9.38 2.05 14.07
C GLY A 367 10.79 2.37 14.52
N VAL A 368 11.43 1.41 15.15
CA VAL A 368 12.86 1.45 15.48
C VAL A 368 13.49 0.14 15.03
N ALA A 369 14.74 0.22 14.58
CA ALA A 369 15.47 -0.95 14.13
C ALA A 369 16.92 -0.86 14.58
N ARG A 370 17.48 -2.01 14.93
CA ARG A 370 18.92 -2.21 15.06
C ARG A 370 19.28 -3.32 14.08
N VAL A 371 19.89 -2.95 12.95
CA VAL A 371 20.14 -3.87 11.83
C VAL A 371 21.55 -3.70 11.29
N GLY A 372 22.13 -4.78 10.78
CA GLY A 372 23.48 -4.78 10.22
C GLY A 372 24.11 -6.16 10.26
N LEU A 373 25.43 -6.20 10.17
CA LEU A 373 26.21 -7.43 10.38
C LEU A 373 26.54 -7.58 11.87
N PRO A 374 26.84 -8.78 12.38
CA PRO A 374 27.16 -9.00 13.80
C PRO A 374 28.18 -8.02 14.39
N ASN A 375 29.18 -7.62 13.59
CA ASN A 375 30.23 -6.69 14.00
C ASN A 375 29.93 -5.20 13.73
N HIS A 376 28.87 -4.89 12.96
CA HIS A 376 28.55 -3.52 12.51
C HIS A 376 27.02 -3.32 12.47
N MET A 377 26.44 -3.06 13.63
CA MET A 377 25.00 -2.82 13.80
C MET A 377 24.67 -1.32 13.79
N LEU A 378 23.72 -0.93 12.94
CA LEU A 378 23.23 0.44 12.82
C LEU A 378 21.87 0.60 13.50
N ASN A 379 21.67 1.74 14.16
CA ASN A 379 20.39 2.09 14.80
C ASN A 379 19.60 3.02 13.87
N LEU A 380 18.49 2.53 13.33
CA LEU A 380 17.64 3.26 12.39
C LEU A 380 16.32 3.63 13.08
N PRO A 381 15.93 4.92 13.09
CA PRO A 381 14.61 5.34 13.56
C PRO A 381 13.62 5.58 12.40
N SER A 382 12.33 5.45 12.71
CA SER A 382 11.19 5.85 11.88
C SER A 382 11.24 5.30 10.46
N PHE A 383 11.37 6.16 9.45
CA PHE A 383 11.26 5.80 8.03
C PHE A 383 12.21 4.64 7.65
N PHE A 384 13.48 4.72 8.04
CA PHE A 384 14.46 3.68 7.70
C PHE A 384 14.21 2.36 8.45
N ALA A 385 13.66 2.42 9.66
CA ALA A 385 13.26 1.22 10.40
C ALA A 385 12.06 0.52 9.74
N MET A 386 11.05 1.30 9.36
CA MET A 386 9.87 0.78 8.65
C MET A 386 10.26 0.23 7.27
N PHE A 387 11.13 0.95 6.54
CA PHE A 387 11.69 0.45 5.29
C PHE A 387 12.41 -0.90 5.50
N ALA A 388 13.24 -1.04 6.54
CA ALA A 388 13.89 -2.30 6.87
C ALA A 388 12.87 -3.42 7.19
N LYS A 389 11.82 -3.15 8.00
CA LYS A 389 10.72 -4.10 8.28
C LYS A 389 10.10 -4.61 6.98
N HIS A 390 9.67 -3.69 6.11
CA HIS A 390 8.99 -4.11 4.88
C HIS A 390 9.95 -4.77 3.88
N PHE A 391 11.22 -4.35 3.83
CA PHE A 391 12.23 -4.97 2.98
C PHE A 391 12.53 -6.41 3.40
N ILE A 392 12.67 -6.70 4.70
CA ILE A 392 12.92 -8.07 5.17
C ILE A 392 11.72 -8.98 4.89
N ASN A 393 10.49 -8.47 5.00
CA ASN A 393 9.29 -9.20 4.59
C ASN A 393 9.32 -9.53 3.08
N VAL A 394 9.76 -8.60 2.22
CA VAL A 394 9.95 -8.89 0.78
C VAL A 394 10.98 -10.00 0.57
N VAL A 395 12.11 -9.98 1.28
CA VAL A 395 13.13 -11.04 1.22
C VAL A 395 12.54 -12.40 1.61
N TYR A 396 11.73 -12.45 2.67
CA TYR A 396 11.02 -13.67 3.07
C TYR A 396 10.04 -14.15 1.98
N PHE A 397 9.25 -13.25 1.41
CA PHE A 397 8.27 -13.62 0.38
C PHE A 397 8.92 -14.14 -0.91
N ILE A 398 10.11 -13.65 -1.28
CA ILE A 398 10.91 -14.23 -2.39
C ILE A 398 11.13 -15.73 -2.15
N GLN A 399 11.43 -16.14 -0.92
CA GLN A 399 11.69 -17.54 -0.57
C GLN A 399 10.41 -18.38 -0.55
N VAL A 400 9.26 -17.81 -0.19
CA VAL A 400 8.00 -18.55 0.01
C VAL A 400 7.08 -18.59 -1.22
N LEU A 401 6.80 -17.46 -1.87
CA LEU A 401 5.89 -17.39 -3.02
C LEU A 401 6.41 -16.52 -4.18
N GLY A 402 7.65 -16.04 -4.09
CA GLY A 402 8.25 -15.21 -5.13
C GLY A 402 7.46 -13.93 -5.36
N TRP A 403 7.40 -13.51 -6.64
CA TRP A 403 6.79 -12.25 -7.04
C TRP A 403 5.29 -12.13 -6.71
N ASN A 404 4.56 -13.25 -6.70
CA ASN A 404 3.12 -13.24 -6.46
C ASN A 404 2.78 -12.69 -5.06
N LYS A 405 3.47 -13.16 -4.02
CA LYS A 405 3.25 -12.65 -2.66
C LYS A 405 3.83 -11.25 -2.46
N ILE A 406 4.95 -10.92 -3.10
CA ILE A 406 5.52 -9.56 -3.06
C ILE A 406 4.50 -8.54 -3.60
N PHE A 407 3.90 -8.81 -4.76
CA PHE A 407 2.90 -7.92 -5.34
C PHE A 407 1.66 -7.78 -4.46
N SER A 408 1.13 -8.90 -3.95
CA SER A 408 0.00 -8.88 -3.00
C SER A 408 0.34 -8.08 -1.74
N TYR A 409 1.52 -8.30 -1.15
CA TYR A 409 1.97 -7.59 0.04
C TYR A 409 2.14 -6.08 -0.20
N VAL A 410 2.85 -5.68 -1.26
CA VAL A 410 3.03 -4.27 -1.64
C VAL A 410 1.69 -3.59 -1.89
N LYS A 411 0.75 -4.29 -2.51
CA LYS A 411 -0.61 -3.79 -2.71
C LYS A 411 -1.32 -3.51 -1.38
N HIS A 412 -1.23 -4.41 -0.41
CA HIS A 412 -1.88 -4.27 0.90
C HIS A 412 -1.20 -3.20 1.79
N GLU A 413 0.13 -3.20 1.87
CA GLU A 413 0.88 -2.28 2.75
C GLU A 413 0.99 -0.84 2.22
N PHE A 414 0.98 -0.67 0.89
CA PHE A 414 1.28 0.63 0.28
C PHE A 414 0.17 1.20 -0.59
N PHE A 415 -0.53 0.37 -1.37
CA PHE A 415 -1.48 0.86 -2.37
C PHE A 415 -2.94 0.85 -1.91
N THR A 416 -3.30 0.02 -0.94
CA THR A 416 -4.70 -0.13 -0.47
C THR A 416 -4.87 0.10 1.03
N ILE A 417 -3.85 0.65 1.68
CA ILE A 417 -3.82 0.87 3.13
C ILE A 417 -4.85 1.92 3.57
N ARG A 418 -5.70 1.57 4.53
CA ARG A 418 -6.78 2.45 4.99
C ARG A 418 -6.24 3.55 5.94
N HIS A 419 -6.91 4.70 5.94
CA HIS A 419 -6.64 5.82 6.86
C HIS A 419 -5.19 6.31 6.92
N CYS A 420 -4.44 6.20 5.82
CA CYS A 420 -3.02 6.61 5.73
C CYS A 420 -2.12 5.96 6.79
N ARG A 421 -2.45 4.75 7.28
CA ARG A 421 -1.68 4.02 8.30
C ARG A 421 -0.51 3.25 7.67
N SER A 422 0.33 3.96 6.92
CA SER A 422 1.58 3.43 6.37
C SER A 422 2.68 4.45 6.57
N PHE A 423 3.94 4.01 6.60
CA PHE A 423 5.09 4.90 6.75
C PHE A 423 5.27 5.83 5.54
N LEU A 424 4.64 5.49 4.40
CA LEU A 424 4.53 6.36 3.21
C LEU A 424 3.28 7.26 3.23
N GLY A 425 2.50 7.20 4.31
CA GLY A 425 1.22 7.91 4.44
C GLY A 425 0.17 7.40 3.45
N GLY A 426 -0.66 8.32 2.96
CA GLY A 426 -1.69 8.05 1.95
C GLY A 426 -1.28 8.45 0.54
N HIS A 427 -0.02 8.80 0.28
CA HIS A 427 0.39 9.26 -1.05
C HIS A 427 0.20 8.19 -2.13
N PHE A 428 0.48 6.94 -1.79
CA PHE A 428 0.32 5.79 -2.69
C PHE A 428 -0.97 5.01 -2.45
N SER A 429 -1.69 5.31 -1.37
CA SER A 429 -2.88 4.58 -0.97
C SER A 429 -4.15 5.18 -1.55
N ASN A 430 -4.56 4.69 -2.72
CA ASN A 430 -5.84 5.05 -3.33
C ASN A 430 -6.42 3.84 -4.07
N ARG A 431 -7.75 3.71 -4.08
CA ARG A 431 -8.44 2.63 -4.82
C ARG A 431 -8.05 2.60 -6.30
N THR A 432 -7.73 3.77 -6.85
CA THR A 432 -7.15 3.96 -8.18
C THR A 432 -5.72 4.48 -8.01
N PRO A 433 -4.72 3.98 -8.75
CA PRO A 433 -3.31 4.40 -8.63
C PRO A 433 -3.10 5.85 -9.11
N SER A 434 -3.55 6.82 -8.34
CA SER A 434 -3.50 8.25 -8.64
C SER A 434 -2.07 8.80 -8.76
N PHE A 435 -1.06 8.08 -8.26
CA PHE A 435 0.35 8.44 -8.50
C PHE A 435 0.71 8.44 -9.99
N LEU A 436 0.01 7.65 -10.81
CA LEU A 436 0.17 7.66 -12.27
C LEU A 436 -0.32 8.96 -12.91
N LEU A 437 -1.14 9.75 -12.20
CA LEU A 437 -1.59 11.06 -12.66
C LEU A 437 -0.57 12.17 -12.37
N VAL A 438 0.46 11.92 -11.55
CA VAL A 438 1.43 12.97 -11.18
C VAL A 438 2.21 13.49 -12.39
N PRO A 439 2.79 12.64 -13.27
CA PRO A 439 3.46 13.14 -14.48
C PRO A 439 2.51 13.94 -15.37
N LEU A 440 1.27 13.47 -15.55
CA LEU A 440 0.25 14.15 -16.35
C LEU A 440 -0.16 15.51 -15.75
N ARG A 441 -0.33 15.57 -14.43
CA ARG A 441 -0.65 16.78 -13.66
C ARG A 441 0.47 17.82 -13.78
N VAL A 442 1.72 17.41 -13.56
CA VAL A 442 2.89 18.28 -13.64
C VAL A 442 3.09 18.77 -15.07
N TRP A 443 2.92 17.89 -16.06
CA TRP A 443 3.03 18.26 -17.47
C TRP A 443 1.95 19.24 -17.92
N LEU A 444 0.67 18.98 -17.60
CA LEU A 444 -0.42 19.91 -17.87
C LEU A 444 -0.15 21.29 -17.24
N GLY A 445 0.32 21.29 -15.98
CA GLY A 445 0.67 22.53 -15.29
C GLY A 445 1.85 23.27 -15.95
N ALA A 446 2.88 22.55 -16.37
CA ALA A 446 4.03 23.12 -17.08
C ALA A 446 3.63 23.78 -18.41
N VAL A 447 2.72 23.17 -19.17
CA VAL A 447 2.20 23.73 -20.42
C VAL A 447 1.42 25.02 -20.14
N TRP A 448 0.57 25.07 -19.11
CA TRP A 448 -0.12 26.31 -18.74
C TRP A 448 0.83 27.44 -18.31
N VAL A 449 1.86 27.13 -17.53
CA VAL A 449 2.89 28.13 -17.20
C VAL A 449 3.61 28.61 -18.45
N PHE A 450 3.96 27.69 -19.35
CA PHE A 450 4.62 28.02 -20.62
C PHE A 450 3.76 28.95 -21.47
N GLU A 451 2.48 28.62 -21.68
CA GLU A 451 1.53 29.46 -22.42
C GLU A 451 1.42 30.88 -21.85
N GLY A 452 1.28 31.00 -20.53
CA GLY A 452 1.19 32.30 -19.87
C GLY A 452 2.49 33.11 -20.00
N VAL A 453 3.66 32.47 -19.84
CA VAL A 453 4.96 33.12 -20.00
C VAL A 453 5.19 33.56 -21.44
N MET A 454 4.81 32.75 -22.42
CA MET A 454 4.95 33.11 -23.83
C MET A 454 4.11 34.34 -24.18
N LYS A 455 2.88 34.45 -23.65
CA LYS A 455 2.05 35.64 -23.82
C LYS A 455 2.70 36.89 -23.21
N ILE A 456 3.38 36.77 -22.06
CA ILE A 456 4.17 37.89 -21.50
C ILE A 456 5.29 38.30 -22.46
N VAL A 457 6.03 37.33 -23.00
CA VAL A 457 7.12 37.58 -23.96
C VAL A 457 6.61 38.22 -25.26
N GLU A 458 5.41 37.87 -25.70
CA GLU A 458 4.72 38.46 -26.85
C GLU A 458 4.15 39.87 -26.60
N GLY A 459 4.33 40.41 -25.39
CA GLY A 459 3.92 41.77 -25.03
C GLY A 459 2.43 41.91 -24.73
N TRP A 460 1.77 40.84 -24.24
CA TRP A 460 0.36 40.88 -23.82
C TRP A 460 0.12 41.79 -22.59
N PHE A 461 1.16 42.32 -21.94
CA PHE A 461 1.00 43.32 -20.87
C PHE A 461 1.17 44.75 -21.36
N ASP A 462 1.70 44.94 -22.57
CA ASP A 462 2.13 46.25 -23.06
C ASP A 462 1.08 46.90 -23.97
N ALA A 463 0.35 46.12 -24.77
CA ALA A 463 -0.65 46.62 -25.73
C ALA A 463 -1.83 45.64 -25.91
N PRO A 464 -3.04 46.12 -26.28
CA PRO A 464 -4.18 45.26 -26.56
C PRO A 464 -3.91 44.35 -27.78
N LYS A 465 -4.06 43.03 -27.61
CA LYS A 465 -3.80 42.03 -28.66
C LYS A 465 -5.03 41.23 -29.07
N LEU A 466 -6.09 41.25 -28.26
CA LEU A 466 -7.24 40.35 -28.42
C LEU A 466 -8.00 40.54 -29.74
N THR A 467 -8.14 41.78 -30.24
CA THR A 467 -8.77 42.02 -31.56
C THR A 467 -8.02 41.31 -32.68
N GLY A 468 -6.69 41.38 -32.71
CA GLY A 468 -5.87 40.68 -33.70
C GLY A 468 -5.86 39.17 -33.49
N PHE A 469 -5.89 38.72 -32.24
CA PHE A 469 -5.90 37.31 -31.87
C PHE A 469 -7.19 36.60 -32.32
N PHE A 470 -8.36 37.14 -31.96
CA PHE A 470 -9.65 36.56 -32.37
C PHE A 470 -9.93 36.75 -33.87
N GLY A 471 -9.64 37.94 -34.41
CA GLY A 471 -9.85 38.25 -35.82
C GLY A 471 -8.96 37.43 -36.76
N GLY A 472 -7.73 37.13 -36.35
CA GLY A 472 -6.83 36.26 -37.09
C GLY A 472 -7.34 34.81 -37.16
N ALA A 473 -7.86 34.29 -36.04
CA ALA A 473 -8.44 32.97 -35.99
C ALA A 473 -9.73 32.88 -36.83
N SER A 474 -10.67 33.83 -36.67
CA SER A 474 -11.90 33.83 -37.46
C SER A 474 -11.60 33.93 -38.96
N GLY A 475 -10.71 34.84 -39.37
CA GLY A 475 -10.31 34.99 -40.76
C GLY A 475 -9.64 33.74 -41.34
N TRP A 476 -8.92 32.96 -40.52
CA TRP A 476 -8.33 31.68 -40.93
C TRP A 476 -9.38 30.58 -41.12
N TYR A 477 -10.36 30.45 -40.22
CA TYR A 477 -11.47 29.51 -40.44
C TYR A 477 -12.32 29.93 -41.65
N ASP A 478 -12.62 31.22 -41.78
CA ASP A 478 -13.42 31.76 -42.89
C ASP A 478 -12.73 31.56 -44.25
N SER A 479 -11.40 31.66 -44.31
CA SER A 479 -10.67 31.40 -45.55
C SER A 479 -10.75 29.94 -45.98
N ILE A 480 -10.76 28.98 -45.05
CA ILE A 480 -10.92 27.55 -45.35
C ILE A 480 -12.38 27.23 -45.71
N LEU A 481 -13.34 27.77 -44.95
CA LEU A 481 -14.77 27.51 -45.15
C LEU A 481 -15.29 28.13 -46.45
N ASN A 482 -14.88 29.36 -46.76
CA ASN A 482 -15.37 30.12 -47.93
C ASN A 482 -14.43 30.05 -49.14
N GLY A 483 -13.14 29.74 -48.95
CA GLY A 483 -12.16 29.65 -50.04
C GLY A 483 -12.45 28.53 -51.05
N ILE A 484 -13.08 27.45 -50.60
CA ILE A 484 -13.53 26.34 -51.47
C ILE A 484 -14.67 26.81 -52.41
N GLN A 485 -15.55 27.71 -51.96
CA GLN A 485 -16.61 28.30 -52.78
C GLN A 485 -16.07 29.25 -53.85
N ALA A 486 -15.05 30.05 -53.52
CA ALA A 486 -14.41 30.96 -54.49
C ALA A 486 -13.63 30.20 -55.58
N ALA A 487 -12.93 29.11 -55.22
CA ALA A 487 -12.20 28.27 -56.18
C ALA A 487 -13.11 27.49 -57.13
N THR A 488 -14.22 26.93 -56.62
CA THR A 488 -15.21 26.20 -57.44
C THR A 488 -16.04 27.12 -58.34
N GLY A 489 -16.37 28.34 -57.89
CA GLY A 489 -17.00 29.37 -58.72
C GLY A 489 -16.10 29.85 -59.87
N ALA A 490 -14.81 30.05 -59.61
CA ALA A 490 -13.84 30.45 -60.64
C ALA A 490 -13.63 29.37 -61.71
N VAL A 491 -13.64 28.08 -61.35
CA VAL A 491 -13.58 26.96 -62.32
C VAL A 491 -14.86 26.92 -63.18
N ALA A 492 -16.03 27.14 -62.58
CA ALA A 492 -17.31 27.18 -63.29
C ALA A 492 -17.41 28.38 -64.26
N ASP A 493 -16.95 29.56 -63.83
CA ASP A 493 -16.93 30.77 -64.66
C ASP A 493 -15.87 30.71 -65.77
N ALA A 494 -14.70 30.09 -65.52
CA ALA A 494 -13.68 29.84 -66.54
C ALA A 494 -14.15 28.83 -67.60
N ALA A 495 -14.85 27.76 -67.17
CA ALA A 495 -15.44 26.78 -68.09
C ALA A 495 -16.59 27.37 -68.91
N ALA A 496 -17.38 28.30 -68.33
CA ALA A 496 -18.48 28.97 -69.01
C ALA A 496 -18.02 30.08 -69.99
N SER A 497 -16.86 30.69 -69.77
CA SER A 497 -16.31 31.77 -70.59
C SER A 497 -15.35 31.32 -71.70
N ALA A 498 -14.93 30.05 -71.72
CA ALA A 498 -14.06 29.50 -72.74
C ALA A 498 -14.82 29.18 -74.05
N SER A 499 -14.53 29.93 -75.13
CA SER A 499 -15.04 29.66 -76.48
C SER A 499 -13.94 29.10 -77.38
N GLY A 500 -14.04 27.83 -77.78
CA GLY A 500 -13.06 27.14 -78.64
C GLY A 500 -13.46 25.70 -78.98
N THR A 501 -12.60 24.97 -79.70
CA THR A 501 -12.80 23.52 -79.96
C THR A 501 -12.82 22.76 -78.63
N ALA A 502 -13.52 21.62 -78.57
CA ALA A 502 -13.71 20.85 -77.33
C ALA A 502 -12.38 20.54 -76.61
N GLU A 503 -11.31 20.31 -77.36
CA GLU A 503 -9.96 20.05 -76.84
C GLU A 503 -9.33 21.27 -76.14
N ALA A 504 -9.52 22.48 -76.68
CA ALA A 504 -9.03 23.72 -76.07
C ALA A 504 -9.81 24.10 -74.79
N VAL A 505 -11.11 23.76 -74.74
CA VAL A 505 -11.93 23.94 -73.52
C VAL A 505 -11.51 22.95 -72.43
N VAL A 506 -11.16 21.71 -72.81
CA VAL A 506 -10.67 20.69 -71.88
C VAL A 506 -9.29 21.07 -71.33
N ASP A 507 -8.36 21.58 -72.14
CA ASP A 507 -7.04 22.02 -71.67
C ASP A 507 -7.11 23.27 -70.78
N ALA A 508 -7.99 24.23 -71.10
CA ALA A 508 -8.26 25.38 -70.24
C ALA A 508 -8.89 24.95 -68.91
N ALA A 509 -9.85 24.03 -68.92
CA ALA A 509 -10.44 23.48 -67.70
C ALA A 509 -9.42 22.66 -66.89
N ALA A 510 -8.54 21.89 -67.53
CA ALA A 510 -7.50 21.09 -66.86
C ALA A 510 -6.43 21.98 -66.21
N SER A 511 -5.97 23.04 -66.88
CA SER A 511 -5.02 24.01 -66.31
C SER A 511 -5.62 24.81 -65.15
N VAL A 512 -6.90 25.22 -65.25
CA VAL A 512 -7.63 25.86 -64.15
C VAL A 512 -7.91 24.87 -63.02
N SER A 513 -8.16 23.59 -63.31
CA SER A 513 -8.30 22.55 -62.28
C SER A 513 -6.99 22.29 -61.54
N GLY A 514 -5.86 22.23 -62.24
CA GLY A 514 -4.54 22.08 -61.61
C GLY A 514 -4.14 23.31 -60.78
N ALA A 515 -4.53 24.52 -61.22
CA ALA A 515 -4.38 25.73 -60.41
C ALA A 515 -5.34 25.75 -59.21
N ALA A 516 -6.57 25.27 -59.37
CA ALA A 516 -7.56 25.15 -58.30
C ALA A 516 -7.16 24.10 -57.26
N ASP A 517 -6.57 22.98 -57.67
CA ASP A 517 -6.02 21.95 -56.78
C ASP A 517 -4.78 22.48 -56.03
N ALA A 518 -3.91 23.26 -56.70
CA ALA A 518 -2.80 23.94 -56.04
C ALA A 518 -3.25 25.03 -55.05
N VAL A 519 -4.32 25.75 -55.38
CA VAL A 519 -4.95 26.76 -54.51
C VAL A 519 -5.67 26.08 -53.33
N ALA A 520 -6.42 25.01 -53.56
CA ALA A 520 -7.06 24.21 -52.51
C ALA A 520 -6.03 23.58 -51.56
N ALA A 521 -4.91 23.08 -52.09
CA ALA A 521 -3.78 22.59 -51.30
C ALA A 521 -3.10 23.69 -50.45
N SER A 522 -3.24 24.96 -50.83
CA SER A 522 -2.68 26.10 -50.10
C SER A 522 -3.63 26.77 -49.11
N ILE A 523 -4.94 26.60 -49.26
CA ILE A 523 -5.97 27.20 -48.41
C ILE A 523 -6.35 26.28 -47.24
N GLY A 524 -6.35 24.95 -47.44
CA GLY A 524 -6.73 23.96 -46.42
C GLY A 524 -7.99 23.18 -46.80
N THR A 525 -8.36 22.18 -45.99
CA THR A 525 -9.48 21.27 -46.26
C THR A 525 -10.55 21.36 -45.18
N LYS A 526 -11.80 21.62 -45.57
CA LYS A 526 -12.98 21.49 -44.69
C LYS A 526 -13.33 20.00 -44.51
N ILE A 527 -13.37 19.53 -43.27
CA ILE A 527 -13.67 18.13 -42.94
C ILE A 527 -15.17 17.98 -42.64
N PHE A 528 -15.68 18.75 -41.69
CA PHE A 528 -17.12 18.90 -41.48
C PHE A 528 -17.44 20.26 -40.89
N ASP A 529 -18.68 20.67 -41.12
CA ASP A 529 -19.25 21.93 -40.69
C ASP A 529 -20.77 21.71 -40.63
N PHE A 530 -21.30 21.59 -39.43
CA PHE A 530 -22.73 21.37 -39.25
C PHE A 530 -23.25 22.13 -38.05
N ASN A 531 -24.49 22.58 -38.18
CA ASN A 531 -25.16 23.40 -37.20
C ASN A 531 -26.24 22.60 -36.46
N ILE A 532 -26.30 22.74 -35.13
CA ILE A 532 -27.35 22.20 -34.29
C ILE A 532 -28.30 23.35 -33.89
N PHE A 533 -29.52 23.32 -34.43
CA PHE A 533 -30.64 24.21 -34.07
C PHE A 533 -30.33 25.72 -34.11
N SER A 534 -29.36 26.15 -34.93
CA SER A 534 -28.88 27.54 -34.99
C SER A 534 -28.31 28.07 -33.68
N TRP A 535 -28.02 27.19 -32.71
CA TRP A 535 -27.50 27.55 -31.39
C TRP A 535 -26.00 27.28 -31.27
N VAL A 536 -25.50 26.27 -31.99
CA VAL A 536 -24.12 25.83 -31.92
C VAL A 536 -23.69 25.29 -33.28
N GLU A 537 -22.58 25.76 -33.81
CA GLU A 537 -21.98 25.29 -35.06
C GLU A 537 -20.65 24.58 -34.78
N PHE A 538 -20.51 23.38 -35.33
CA PHE A 538 -19.35 22.50 -35.15
C PHE A 538 -18.49 22.57 -36.39
N ILE A 539 -17.30 23.15 -36.26
CA ILE A 539 -16.38 23.39 -37.38
C ILE A 539 -15.13 22.55 -37.18
N PHE A 540 -14.79 21.72 -38.16
CA PHE A 540 -13.56 20.94 -38.18
C PHE A 540 -12.86 21.06 -39.52
N VAL A 541 -11.64 21.58 -39.49
CA VAL A 541 -10.86 21.94 -40.67
C VAL A 541 -9.41 21.45 -40.55
N SER A 542 -8.76 21.28 -41.69
CA SER A 542 -7.32 21.12 -41.80
C SER A 542 -6.70 22.33 -42.49
N GLY A 543 -5.58 22.83 -41.97
CA GLY A 543 -4.78 23.87 -42.62
C GLY A 543 -4.01 23.41 -43.85
N LYS A 544 -4.07 22.11 -44.19
CA LYS A 544 -3.41 21.49 -45.36
C LYS A 544 -4.31 20.44 -46.00
N ASP A 545 -3.90 19.94 -47.16
CA ASP A 545 -4.49 18.73 -47.74
C ASP A 545 -4.44 17.55 -46.75
N LEU A 546 -5.53 16.80 -46.67
CA LEU A 546 -5.74 15.76 -45.66
C LEU A 546 -4.67 14.65 -45.72
N ALA A 547 -4.15 14.32 -46.92
CA ALA A 547 -3.13 13.30 -47.08
C ALA A 547 -1.75 13.73 -46.52
N SER A 548 -1.53 15.03 -46.39
CA SER A 548 -0.30 15.64 -45.85
C SER A 548 -0.45 16.20 -44.44
N SER A 549 -1.66 16.11 -43.88
CA SER A 549 -2.02 16.74 -42.61
C SER A 549 -1.51 15.95 -41.41
N THR A 550 -1.03 16.67 -40.39
CA THR A 550 -0.69 16.13 -39.08
C THR A 550 -1.67 16.63 -38.02
N LEU A 551 -1.57 16.12 -36.78
CA LEU A 551 -2.45 16.57 -35.68
C LEU A 551 -2.35 18.07 -35.37
N SER A 552 -1.25 18.73 -35.72
CA SER A 552 -1.10 20.19 -35.55
C SER A 552 -1.77 21.01 -36.66
N ASP A 553 -2.11 20.37 -37.78
CA ASP A 553 -2.78 21.05 -38.90
C ASP A 553 -4.32 20.96 -38.77
N LEU A 554 -4.82 20.02 -37.96
CA LEU A 554 -6.25 19.80 -37.71
C LEU A 554 -6.73 20.70 -36.58
N ALA A 555 -7.77 21.50 -36.83
CA ALA A 555 -8.33 22.43 -35.86
C ALA A 555 -9.85 22.28 -35.75
N PHE A 556 -10.33 22.34 -34.51
CA PHE A 556 -11.74 22.20 -34.15
C PHE A 556 -12.22 23.45 -33.42
N LYS A 557 -13.36 23.98 -33.86
CA LYS A 557 -14.03 25.13 -33.26
C LYS A 557 -15.51 24.82 -32.99
N LEU A 558 -16.00 25.32 -31.86
CA LEU A 558 -17.40 25.29 -31.49
C LEU A 558 -17.96 26.71 -31.54
N ASP A 559 -18.51 27.12 -32.67
CA ASP A 559 -19.01 28.48 -32.80
C ASP A 559 -20.37 28.63 -32.10
N ILE A 560 -20.41 29.47 -31.07
CA ILE A 560 -21.60 29.72 -30.25
C ILE A 560 -21.94 31.21 -30.39
N PRO A 561 -23.09 31.58 -30.99
CA PRO A 561 -23.47 32.98 -31.21
C PRO A 561 -23.48 33.83 -29.93
N LEU A 562 -23.87 33.24 -28.79
CA LEU A 562 -23.82 33.91 -27.48
C LEU A 562 -22.39 34.26 -27.05
N MET A 563 -21.42 33.37 -27.32
CA MET A 563 -20.02 33.59 -27.00
C MET A 563 -19.43 34.67 -27.91
N ASN A 564 -19.75 34.65 -29.19
CA ASN A 564 -19.33 35.68 -30.15
C ASN A 564 -19.86 37.05 -29.74
N TRP A 565 -21.15 37.16 -29.38
CA TRP A 565 -21.72 38.39 -28.83
C TRP A 565 -20.96 38.87 -27.58
N PHE A 566 -20.64 37.97 -26.66
CA PHE A 566 -19.89 38.31 -25.45
C PHE A 566 -18.47 38.82 -25.78
N VAL A 567 -17.76 38.17 -26.70
CA VAL A 567 -16.44 38.62 -27.14
C VAL A 567 -16.52 40.02 -27.74
N ASP A 568 -17.44 40.25 -28.68
CA ASP A 568 -17.54 41.52 -29.41
C ASP A 568 -18.01 42.68 -28.52
N ASN A 569 -18.98 42.43 -27.64
CA ASN A 569 -19.65 43.49 -26.87
C ASN A 569 -19.06 43.69 -25.47
N VAL A 570 -18.38 42.68 -24.90
CA VAL A 570 -17.80 42.75 -23.56
C VAL A 570 -16.29 42.70 -23.63
N VAL A 571 -15.68 41.70 -24.28
CA VAL A 571 -14.21 41.54 -24.26
C VAL A 571 -13.52 42.60 -25.12
N LEU A 572 -14.06 42.90 -26.30
CA LEU A 572 -13.52 43.83 -27.27
C LEU A 572 -14.12 45.24 -27.17
N SER A 573 -14.90 45.54 -26.12
CA SER A 573 -15.65 46.79 -25.98
C SER A 573 -14.78 48.05 -25.92
N SER A 574 -13.56 47.93 -25.38
CA SER A 574 -12.58 49.01 -25.29
C SER A 574 -11.18 48.46 -25.07
N ASP A 575 -10.15 49.24 -25.39
CA ASP A 575 -8.74 48.86 -25.17
C ASP A 575 -8.45 48.54 -23.69
N GLY A 576 -9.09 49.28 -22.77
CA GLY A 576 -8.97 49.03 -21.33
C GLY A 576 -9.57 47.68 -20.90
N MET A 577 -10.71 47.30 -21.48
CA MET A 577 -11.33 46.01 -21.20
C MET A 577 -10.55 44.84 -21.82
N GLN A 578 -10.02 45.03 -23.04
CA GLN A 578 -9.12 44.07 -23.67
C GLN A 578 -7.87 43.83 -22.82
N MET A 579 -7.25 44.92 -22.33
CA MET A 579 -6.09 44.84 -21.46
C MET A 579 -6.41 44.11 -20.14
N PHE A 580 -7.55 44.41 -19.52
CA PHE A 580 -7.99 43.71 -18.31
C PHE A 580 -8.18 42.20 -18.55
N MET A 581 -8.90 41.82 -19.60
CA MET A 581 -9.19 40.41 -19.91
C MET A 581 -7.92 39.63 -20.27
N GLN A 582 -7.02 40.21 -21.08
CA GLN A 582 -5.80 39.52 -21.48
C GLN A 582 -4.81 39.34 -20.31
N ILE A 583 -4.69 40.34 -19.43
CA ILE A 583 -3.91 40.21 -18.19
C ILE A 583 -4.51 39.12 -17.30
N MET A 584 -5.84 39.11 -17.14
CA MET A 584 -6.52 38.07 -16.34
C MET A 584 -6.27 36.67 -16.90
N ILE A 585 -6.35 36.47 -18.22
CA ILE A 585 -6.06 35.18 -18.86
C ILE A 585 -4.63 34.74 -18.55
N VAL A 586 -3.63 35.59 -18.80
CA VAL A 586 -2.21 35.26 -18.55
C VAL A 586 -1.96 34.91 -17.09
N VAL A 587 -2.51 35.70 -16.15
CA VAL A 587 -2.38 35.42 -14.71
C VAL A 587 -3.05 34.09 -14.35
N MET A 588 -4.24 33.82 -14.89
CA MET A 588 -4.96 32.56 -14.66
C MET A 588 -4.18 31.36 -15.20
N GLU A 589 -3.60 31.43 -16.39
CA GLU A 589 -2.78 30.36 -16.97
C GLU A 589 -1.58 30.03 -16.07
N ILE A 590 -0.85 31.05 -15.60
CA ILE A 590 0.29 30.86 -14.70
C ILE A 590 -0.17 30.28 -13.35
N LEU A 591 -1.24 30.81 -12.76
CA LEU A 591 -1.74 30.34 -11.47
C LEU A 591 -2.27 28.90 -11.53
N ILE A 592 -3.02 28.54 -12.58
CA ILE A 592 -3.45 27.17 -12.84
C ILE A 592 -2.23 26.27 -12.99
N GLY A 593 -1.24 26.70 -13.78
CA GLY A 593 -0.03 25.94 -14.02
C GLY A 593 0.76 25.64 -12.74
N LEU A 594 1.02 26.66 -11.92
CA LEU A 594 1.70 26.51 -10.63
C LEU A 594 0.90 25.67 -9.63
N ALA A 595 -0.43 25.84 -9.58
CA ALA A 595 -1.33 25.06 -8.73
C ALA A 595 -1.28 23.56 -9.09
N LEU A 596 -1.32 23.22 -10.38
CA LEU A 596 -1.21 21.84 -10.86
C LEU A 596 0.18 21.25 -10.59
N ILE A 597 1.27 21.98 -10.86
CA ILE A 597 2.64 21.51 -10.58
C ILE A 597 2.81 21.20 -9.09
N GLY A 598 2.48 22.16 -8.23
CA GLY A 598 2.57 22.00 -6.77
C GLY A 598 1.55 21.03 -6.18
N GLY A 599 0.50 20.68 -6.94
CA GLY A 599 -0.62 19.89 -6.47
C GLY A 599 -1.38 20.58 -5.32
N LEU A 600 -1.50 21.91 -5.37
CA LEU A 600 -2.26 22.73 -4.42
C LEU A 600 -3.50 23.27 -5.13
N PHE A 601 -4.69 23.04 -4.58
CA PHE A 601 -5.96 23.39 -5.22
C PHE A 601 -6.10 22.73 -6.61
N THR A 602 -5.72 21.46 -6.71
CA THR A 602 -5.67 20.72 -8.00
C THR A 602 -7.04 20.61 -8.66
N THR A 603 -8.09 20.31 -7.90
CA THR A 603 -9.46 20.21 -8.42
C THR A 603 -9.96 21.52 -9.04
N PRO A 604 -9.95 22.66 -8.33
CA PRO A 604 -10.37 23.92 -8.93
C PRO A 604 -9.43 24.39 -10.05
N ALA A 605 -8.12 24.13 -9.97
CA ALA A 605 -7.18 24.47 -11.04
C ALA A 605 -7.46 23.67 -12.32
N SER A 606 -7.74 22.37 -12.19
CA SER A 606 -8.16 21.51 -13.31
C SER A 606 -9.52 21.96 -13.88
N ALA A 607 -10.49 22.29 -13.03
CA ALA A 607 -11.77 22.84 -13.49
C ALA A 607 -11.58 24.15 -14.28
N ALA A 608 -10.75 25.07 -13.77
CA ALA A 608 -10.42 26.31 -14.46
C ALA A 608 -9.67 26.07 -15.79
N SER A 609 -8.78 25.07 -15.84
CA SER A 609 -8.13 24.62 -17.08
C SER A 609 -9.15 24.18 -18.13
N LEU A 610 -10.17 23.41 -17.73
CA LEU A 610 -11.23 22.95 -18.64
C LEU A 610 -12.10 24.13 -19.12
N VAL A 611 -12.39 25.09 -18.25
CA VAL A 611 -13.11 26.32 -18.63
C VAL A 611 -12.32 27.15 -19.65
N LEU A 612 -11.01 27.34 -19.44
CA LEU A 612 -10.16 28.06 -20.40
C LEU A 612 -10.07 27.33 -21.75
N GLN A 613 -9.91 26.01 -21.74
CA GLN A 613 -9.91 25.23 -22.99
C GLN A 613 -11.24 25.32 -23.71
N PHE A 614 -12.36 25.22 -22.98
CA PHE A 614 -13.69 25.40 -23.57
C PHE A 614 -13.84 26.79 -24.18
N MET A 615 -13.34 27.83 -23.51
CA MET A 615 -13.30 29.19 -24.06
C MET A 615 -12.48 29.27 -25.35
N PHE A 616 -11.30 28.66 -25.43
CA PHE A 616 -10.51 28.62 -26.65
C PHE A 616 -11.21 27.86 -27.78
N VAL A 617 -11.81 26.69 -27.48
CA VAL A 617 -12.62 25.94 -28.47
C VAL A 617 -13.74 26.80 -29.03
N CYS A 618 -14.39 27.64 -28.21
CA CYS A 618 -15.50 28.47 -28.65
C CYS A 618 -15.08 29.75 -29.40
N THR A 619 -13.86 30.23 -29.18
CA THR A 619 -13.40 31.52 -29.72
C THR A 619 -12.44 31.33 -30.89
N THR A 620 -11.20 30.93 -30.61
CA THR A 620 -10.16 30.72 -31.61
C THR A 620 -10.16 29.32 -32.22
N GLY A 621 -10.92 28.39 -31.65
CA GLY A 621 -10.75 26.96 -31.88
C GLY A 621 -9.49 26.40 -31.20
N LEU A 622 -9.36 25.07 -31.19
CA LEU A 622 -8.19 24.35 -30.71
C LEU A 622 -7.67 23.38 -31.76
N TYR A 623 -6.34 23.31 -31.87
CA TYR A 623 -5.68 22.30 -32.68
C TYR A 623 -5.74 20.92 -31.99
N LEU A 624 -5.89 19.86 -32.77
CA LEU A 624 -6.08 18.50 -32.26
C LEU A 624 -4.86 18.00 -31.45
N ASN A 625 -3.65 18.49 -31.74
CA ASN A 625 -2.46 18.24 -30.95
C ASN A 625 -2.53 18.80 -29.51
N THR A 626 -3.47 19.69 -29.18
CA THR A 626 -3.69 20.24 -27.82
C THR A 626 -4.83 19.57 -27.06
N PHE A 627 -5.64 18.72 -27.71
CA PHE A 627 -6.81 18.07 -27.10
C PHE A 627 -6.46 17.18 -25.91
N TRP A 628 -5.24 16.66 -25.83
CA TRP A 628 -4.77 15.91 -24.66
C TRP A 628 -4.90 16.73 -23.38
N MET A 629 -4.84 18.07 -23.44
CA MET A 629 -4.97 18.94 -22.27
C MET A 629 -6.40 18.89 -21.68
N ILE A 630 -7.43 18.65 -22.50
CA ILE A 630 -8.82 18.46 -22.06
C ILE A 630 -8.93 17.14 -21.30
N PHE A 631 -8.44 16.05 -21.89
CA PHE A 631 -8.46 14.74 -21.25
C PHE A 631 -7.59 14.73 -19.97
N ALA A 632 -6.47 15.44 -19.97
CA ALA A 632 -5.62 15.62 -18.80
C ALA A 632 -6.32 16.42 -17.70
N GLY A 633 -7.02 17.51 -18.06
CA GLY A 633 -7.87 18.28 -17.15
C GLY A 633 -8.89 17.36 -16.47
N ILE A 634 -9.67 16.63 -17.26
CA ILE A 634 -10.69 15.68 -16.75
C ILE A 634 -10.06 14.62 -15.83
N ALA A 635 -8.95 14.00 -16.24
CA ALA A 635 -8.29 12.94 -15.48
C ALA A 635 -7.75 13.42 -14.11
N VAL A 636 -7.26 14.66 -14.05
CA VAL A 636 -6.64 15.24 -12.85
C VAL A 636 -7.66 15.91 -11.93
N LEU A 637 -8.89 16.14 -12.40
CA LEU A 637 -9.97 16.83 -11.69
C LEU A 637 -10.24 16.27 -10.29
N ILE A 638 -10.21 14.93 -10.14
CA ILE A 638 -10.53 14.24 -8.88
C ILE A 638 -9.30 13.53 -8.36
N GLY A 639 -8.81 13.96 -7.19
CA GLY A 639 -7.76 13.24 -6.46
C GLY A 639 -6.33 13.45 -6.97
N GLY A 640 -6.13 14.16 -8.08
CA GLY A 640 -4.80 14.41 -8.66
C GLY A 640 -3.83 15.15 -7.73
N GLY A 641 -4.33 15.97 -6.80
CA GLY A 641 -3.51 16.73 -5.85
C GLY A 641 -3.05 15.95 -4.62
N ARG A 642 -3.77 14.89 -4.23
CA ARG A 642 -3.51 14.17 -2.97
C ARG A 642 -2.26 13.30 -3.03
N THR A 643 -1.82 12.93 -4.22
CA THR A 643 -0.60 12.14 -4.41
C THR A 643 0.56 13.04 -4.78
N LEU A 644 1.62 13.01 -3.96
CA LEU A 644 2.82 13.84 -4.15
C LEU A 644 2.49 15.31 -4.47
N GLY A 645 1.51 15.88 -3.76
CA GLY A 645 1.04 17.25 -3.94
C GLY A 645 0.65 17.86 -2.59
N LEU A 646 0.62 19.19 -2.54
CA LEU A 646 0.35 19.95 -1.31
C LEU A 646 -1.08 19.76 -0.78
N ASP A 647 -2.02 19.40 -1.65
CA ASP A 647 -3.41 19.06 -1.28
C ASP A 647 -3.50 17.92 -0.26
N TYR A 648 -2.50 17.04 -0.22
CA TYR A 648 -2.41 15.98 0.80
C TYR A 648 -2.37 16.55 2.23
N TYR A 649 -1.66 17.65 2.44
CA TYR A 649 -1.51 18.28 3.76
C TYR A 649 -2.53 19.40 3.96
N PHE A 650 -2.74 20.21 2.92
CA PHE A 650 -3.55 21.42 3.00
C PHE A 650 -5.05 21.14 3.05
N LEU A 651 -5.58 20.24 2.21
CA LEU A 651 -7.03 19.99 2.16
C LEU A 651 -7.61 19.40 3.46
N PRO A 652 -6.97 18.43 4.14
CA PRO A 652 -7.46 17.95 5.44
C PRO A 652 -7.46 19.05 6.50
N TRP A 653 -6.42 19.89 6.52
CA TRP A 653 -6.36 21.04 7.42
C TRP A 653 -7.48 22.04 7.11
N LEU A 654 -7.67 22.40 5.83
CA LEU A 654 -8.71 23.31 5.38
C LEU A 654 -10.09 22.75 5.74
N LYS A 655 -10.34 21.46 5.48
CA LYS A 655 -11.57 20.75 5.86
C LYS A 655 -11.84 20.85 7.35
N LYS A 656 -10.82 20.67 8.18
CA LYS A 656 -10.94 20.80 9.65
C LYS A 656 -11.30 22.22 10.08
N GLN A 657 -10.78 23.26 9.43
CA GLN A 657 -11.18 24.64 9.72
C GLN A 657 -12.58 24.96 9.18
N TRP A 658 -12.89 24.48 7.96
CA TRP A 658 -14.19 24.65 7.32
C TRP A 658 -15.33 24.06 8.17
N LYS A 659 -15.13 22.86 8.73
CA LYS A 659 -16.06 22.22 9.69
C LYS A 659 -16.25 23.03 10.98
N LYS A 660 -15.38 23.98 11.34
CA LYS A 660 -15.60 24.83 12.55
C LYS A 660 -16.53 26.01 12.29
N VAL A 661 -16.76 26.37 11.04
CA VAL A 661 -17.58 27.52 10.67
C VAL A 661 -19.06 27.23 10.93
N GLY A 662 -19.73 28.09 11.69
CA GLY A 662 -21.09 27.85 12.17
C GLY A 662 -22.13 27.66 11.06
N PHE A 663 -22.09 28.48 10.00
CA PHE A 663 -23.01 28.33 8.87
C PHE A 663 -22.72 27.06 8.07
N VAL A 664 -21.44 26.70 7.88
CA VAL A 664 -21.06 25.48 7.16
C VAL A 664 -21.66 24.25 7.83
N LYS A 665 -21.55 24.18 9.17
CA LYS A 665 -22.18 23.13 9.98
C LYS A 665 -23.70 23.13 9.83
N ARG A 666 -24.33 24.30 9.95
CA ARG A 666 -25.79 24.44 9.92
C ARG A 666 -26.41 24.10 8.56
N TRP A 667 -25.69 24.42 7.49
CA TRP A 667 -26.14 24.20 6.10
C TRP A 667 -25.56 22.93 5.47
N TYR A 668 -24.87 22.09 6.26
CA TYR A 668 -24.27 20.84 5.79
C TYR A 668 -23.33 21.02 4.60
N LEU A 669 -22.67 22.18 4.50
CA LEU A 669 -21.73 22.51 3.42
C LEU A 669 -20.34 21.91 3.66
N TYR A 670 -20.27 20.81 4.42
CA TYR A 670 -19.05 20.05 4.66
C TYR A 670 -19.24 18.65 4.10
N ASN A 671 -18.26 18.16 3.35
CA ASN A 671 -18.23 16.76 2.94
C ASN A 671 -17.56 15.94 4.05
N ASP A 672 -17.97 14.68 4.24
CA ASP A 672 -17.27 13.74 5.14
C ASP A 672 -16.12 12.98 4.48
#